data_AF-A0A2E3RNH0-F1
#
_entry.id   AF-A0A2E3RNH0-F1
#
_cell.length_a   1.000
_cell.length_b   1.000
_cell.length_c   1.000
_cell.angle_alpha   90.00
_cell.angle_beta   90.00
_cell.angle_gamma   90.00
#
_symmetry.space_group_name_H-M   'P 1'
#
loop_
_entity.id
_entity.type
_entity.pdbx_description
1 polymer ?
#
loop_
_entity_poly.entity_id
_entity_poly.type
_entity_poly.pdbx_seq_one_letter_code
_entity_poly.pdbx_strand_id
1 'polypeptide(L)'
;MSRVNSNIPGCLARGAQWSLALIAVVLVTWAFARVIAREADRLIGRENSIELVVMHWSGGGGQQEDQIVQDALDRFQEEHPDIRIRRINSGDSGQYFTKLQTMMAAGEAPDVFYMDYARLGPYVKAGQLAQMDELLGNSIDQFYPSTIEAFRHDGTSMGQGPIWGVPKDFTTVGFYYNKDLLERAGVEEPSPGWTWNDFIESARAVGRLPGCTGAEFVTWPWILRGYLWSEGTDLADGDWSRLRITDEQVIGPLERLRSWRHDEDGTLARPQPGIDPASMFLTGRLGFAGPFGRWIVPTYREIPAPGTPGGFEWDFARLPRGSEQANVLATVAWSMSSGTEHPEESMELVRWLTSEPMQMELAELGLAIPSRINAAEGDAFIDPDVPPYRDREFLDTVATARVADWPDDIKFPDEFGKYMNMSLQAGGSLEQATAGFEDWWSARRESPLRDQHPPIRWGLVLLVMIACLVLGFLCLLLLARKTRPGRSERSEERWGYLLSSPWLIGFSLFMLFPVLLSLVLALSNWNGIGTLDTAGFVGLGNFAHILFHDETFWTSLKVTVYYVILAVPIGQVCALMGAVLLSSRLPGMGFFRAAWYLPSVLAGVGVSILWLWVFRQDGLLNTLLEPMLGLVGASPPDWFNKDAATWGVPAFALMSLWMVGASMMIYLAGLRGIPTSLYEAASIDRAGPIRQFFRITIPMLGPVMLFNGIMSIIGSFQVFTQAFIMTGGEPRDLTRFYVLNIYNQAFDYYEMGYASALAWILLVMVLLLTMLVMKGSSKFVYYEGLR
;
A
#
# COMPACT_ATOMS: atom_id res chain seq x y z
N MET A 1 33.63 6.07 -45.20
CA MET A 1 34.17 5.09 -44.23
C MET A 1 33.02 4.13 -43.89
N SER A 2 32.59 3.16 -44.70
CA SER A 2 33.24 1.98 -45.28
C SER A 2 34.05 1.11 -44.30
N ARG A 3 33.42 -0.02 -43.94
CA ARG A 3 33.99 -1.32 -43.52
C ARG A 3 34.67 -1.41 -42.15
N VAL A 4 33.90 -1.88 -41.15
CA VAL A 4 34.27 -3.01 -40.30
C VAL A 4 33.01 -3.85 -40.04
N ASN A 5 32.79 -4.87 -40.88
CA ASN A 5 31.87 -5.96 -40.61
C ASN A 5 32.57 -6.91 -39.63
N SER A 6 32.09 -6.99 -38.39
CA SER A 6 32.32 -8.18 -37.55
C SER A 6 31.42 -9.29 -38.06
N ASN A 7 31.96 -10.13 -38.96
CA ASN A 7 31.34 -11.37 -39.40
C ASN A 7 31.26 -12.35 -38.21
N ILE A 8 30.11 -12.44 -37.56
CA ILE A 8 29.70 -13.69 -36.92
C ILE A 8 29.14 -14.57 -38.05
N PRO A 9 29.68 -15.77 -38.30
CA PRO A 9 29.17 -16.67 -39.33
C PRO A 9 27.67 -16.91 -39.13
N GLY A 10 26.86 -16.76 -40.18
CA GLY A 10 25.41 -16.96 -40.11
C GLY A 10 24.96 -18.35 -39.64
N CYS A 11 25.88 -19.33 -39.57
CA CYS A 11 25.67 -20.62 -38.92
C CYS A 11 25.84 -20.58 -37.38
N LEU A 12 26.74 -19.76 -36.85
CA LEU A 12 26.94 -19.61 -35.40
C LEU A 12 25.81 -18.79 -34.77
N ALA A 13 25.32 -17.74 -35.44
CA ALA A 13 24.15 -16.98 -34.99
C ALA A 13 22.87 -17.84 -35.02
N ARG A 14 22.67 -18.64 -36.08
CA ARG A 14 21.57 -19.61 -36.15
C ARG A 14 21.72 -20.73 -35.11
N GLY A 15 22.92 -21.26 -34.94
CA GLY A 15 23.22 -22.26 -33.91
C GLY A 15 22.91 -21.74 -32.51
N ALA A 16 23.32 -20.50 -32.18
CA ALA A 16 23.01 -19.86 -30.91
C ALA A 16 21.50 -19.61 -30.72
N GLN A 17 20.79 -19.19 -31.77
CA GLN A 17 19.33 -19.02 -31.73
C GLN A 17 18.58 -20.34 -31.53
N TRP A 18 18.99 -21.42 -32.21
CA TRP A 18 18.42 -22.76 -32.02
C TRP A 18 18.76 -23.33 -30.63
N SER A 19 19.96 -23.05 -30.12
CA SER A 19 20.38 -23.44 -28.77
C SER A 19 19.53 -22.73 -27.71
N LEU A 20 19.34 -21.41 -27.85
CA LEU A 20 18.50 -20.62 -26.94
C LEU A 20 17.03 -21.05 -27.02
N ALA A 21 16.51 -21.33 -28.21
CA ALA A 21 15.15 -21.85 -28.39
C ALA A 21 14.99 -23.24 -27.76
N LEU A 22 15.96 -24.13 -27.94
CA LEU A 22 15.97 -25.46 -27.32
C LEU A 22 16.05 -25.35 -25.80
N ILE A 23 16.93 -24.49 -25.26
CA ILE A 23 17.05 -24.23 -23.83
C ILE A 23 15.73 -23.68 -23.28
N ALA A 24 15.09 -22.72 -23.97
CA ALA A 24 13.80 -22.18 -23.56
C ALA A 24 12.70 -23.25 -23.55
N VAL A 25 12.62 -24.08 -24.60
CA VAL A 25 11.66 -25.20 -24.65
C VAL A 25 11.95 -26.20 -23.54
N VAL A 26 13.20 -26.60 -23.32
CA VAL A 26 13.58 -27.53 -22.24
C VAL A 26 13.23 -26.93 -20.87
N LEU A 27 13.54 -25.66 -20.62
CA LEU A 27 13.20 -24.98 -19.37
C LEU A 27 11.70 -24.90 -19.14
N VAL A 28 10.92 -24.52 -20.16
CA VAL A 28 9.46 -24.44 -20.07
C VAL A 28 8.87 -25.83 -19.83
N THR A 29 9.29 -26.82 -20.62
CA THR A 29 8.79 -28.20 -20.50
C THR A 29 9.18 -28.81 -19.16
N TRP A 30 10.40 -28.56 -18.69
CA TRP A 30 10.87 -28.98 -17.37
C TRP A 30 10.09 -28.29 -16.24
N ALA A 31 9.83 -26.99 -16.35
CA ALA A 31 9.04 -26.26 -15.37
C ALA A 31 7.60 -26.81 -15.28
N PHE A 32 6.92 -27.00 -16.42
CA PHE A 32 5.58 -27.59 -16.45
C PHE A 32 5.57 -29.05 -15.98
N ALA A 33 6.54 -29.87 -16.41
CA ALA A 33 6.65 -31.25 -15.96
C ALA A 33 6.89 -31.34 -14.45
N ARG A 34 7.68 -30.41 -13.88
CA ARG A 34 7.93 -30.33 -12.43
C ARG A 34 6.68 -29.91 -11.66
N VAL A 35 5.90 -28.96 -12.19
CA VAL A 35 4.61 -28.57 -11.60
C VAL A 35 3.63 -29.74 -11.64
N ILE A 36 3.50 -30.41 -12.80
CA ILE A 36 2.62 -31.58 -12.96
C ILE A 36 3.07 -32.74 -12.07
N ALA A 37 4.37 -33.00 -11.97
CA ALA A 37 4.91 -34.04 -11.09
C ALA A 37 4.62 -33.71 -9.62
N ARG A 38 4.85 -32.46 -9.18
CA ARG A 38 4.53 -32.02 -7.83
C ARG A 38 3.04 -32.19 -7.51
N GLU A 39 2.17 -31.81 -8.45
CA GLU A 39 0.72 -31.96 -8.30
C GLU A 39 0.30 -33.43 -8.30
N ALA A 40 0.93 -34.26 -9.14
CA ALA A 40 0.70 -35.69 -9.15
C ALA A 40 1.19 -36.35 -7.85
N ASP A 41 2.34 -35.96 -7.31
CA ASP A 41 2.85 -36.48 -6.04
C ASP A 41 1.95 -36.09 -4.87
N ARG A 42 1.40 -34.86 -4.88
CA ARG A 42 0.35 -34.41 -3.95
C ARG A 42 -0.91 -35.26 -4.05
N LEU A 43 -1.39 -35.53 -5.27
CA LEU A 43 -2.57 -36.38 -5.52
C LEU A 43 -2.35 -37.86 -5.20
N ILE A 44 -1.10 -38.34 -5.28
CA ILE A 44 -0.73 -39.75 -5.08
C ILE A 44 -0.33 -40.01 -3.61
N GLY A 45 -0.24 -38.98 -2.76
CA GLY A 45 0.00 -39.12 -1.31
C GLY A 45 1.34 -39.76 -0.98
N ARG A 46 2.39 -39.48 -1.76
CA ARG A 46 3.69 -40.19 -1.68
C ARG A 46 4.71 -39.57 -0.73
N GLU A 47 4.43 -38.42 -0.12
CA GLU A 47 5.25 -37.89 0.98
C GLU A 47 4.62 -38.34 2.31
N ASN A 48 5.32 -39.22 3.03
CA ASN A 48 4.94 -39.65 4.39
C ASN A 48 5.16 -38.53 5.44
N SER A 49 5.43 -37.30 5.04
CA SER A 49 5.65 -36.15 5.92
C SER A 49 4.52 -35.15 5.75
N ILE A 50 3.91 -34.74 6.87
CA ILE A 50 2.89 -33.70 6.92
C ILE A 50 3.56 -32.35 6.60
N GLU A 51 3.10 -31.61 5.59
CA GLU A 51 3.62 -30.26 5.29
C GLU A 51 2.64 -29.20 5.82
N LEU A 52 3.08 -28.39 6.79
CA LEU A 52 2.32 -27.24 7.30
C LEU A 52 2.85 -25.93 6.70
N VAL A 53 1.97 -25.13 6.14
CA VAL A 53 2.27 -23.79 5.62
C VAL A 53 2.05 -22.76 6.72
N VAL A 54 3.13 -22.09 7.13
CA VAL A 54 3.10 -21.09 8.21
C VAL A 54 3.36 -19.71 7.63
N MET A 55 2.45 -18.76 7.85
CA MET A 55 2.56 -17.43 7.27
C MET A 55 2.54 -16.31 8.31
N HIS A 56 3.62 -15.53 8.39
CA HIS A 56 3.71 -14.39 9.31
C HIS A 56 4.41 -13.18 8.64
N TRP A 57 4.49 -12.05 9.33
CA TRP A 57 5.27 -10.88 8.89
C TRP A 57 6.35 -10.53 9.92
N SER A 58 7.26 -9.61 9.56
CA SER A 58 8.27 -9.05 10.45
C SER A 58 7.75 -7.72 11.01
N GLY A 59 7.63 -7.61 12.33
CA GLY A 59 7.26 -6.38 13.01
C GLY A 59 8.43 -5.41 13.16
N GLY A 60 8.34 -4.50 14.15
CA GLY A 60 9.41 -3.53 14.46
C GLY A 60 10.75 -4.17 14.85
N GLY A 61 10.76 -5.46 15.20
CA GLY A 61 11.98 -6.22 15.50
C GLY A 61 12.76 -6.66 14.26
N GLY A 62 12.19 -6.50 13.07
CA GLY A 62 12.84 -6.80 11.79
C GLY A 62 13.42 -8.21 11.72
N GLN A 63 14.68 -8.34 11.32
CA GLN A 63 15.35 -9.63 11.16
C GLN A 63 15.49 -10.43 12.47
N GLN A 64 15.48 -9.76 13.64
CA GLN A 64 15.63 -10.45 14.91
C GLN A 64 14.36 -11.23 15.28
N GLU A 65 13.19 -10.61 15.15
CA GLU A 65 11.89 -11.30 15.32
C GLU A 65 11.78 -12.46 14.33
N ASP A 66 12.22 -12.26 13.09
CA ASP A 66 12.20 -13.28 12.06
C ASP A 66 13.07 -14.49 12.39
N GLN A 67 14.21 -14.26 13.03
CA GLN A 67 15.13 -15.31 13.44
C GLN A 67 14.54 -16.10 14.61
N ILE A 68 13.94 -15.44 15.61
CA ILE A 68 13.30 -16.12 16.74
C ILE A 68 12.16 -17.02 16.27
N VAL A 69 11.29 -16.52 15.37
CA VAL A 69 10.22 -17.35 14.82
C VAL A 69 10.79 -18.50 13.98
N GLN A 70 11.84 -18.26 13.17
CA GLN A 70 12.49 -19.32 12.40
C GLN A 70 13.05 -20.42 13.31
N ASP A 71 13.82 -20.05 14.33
CA ASP A 71 14.45 -20.98 15.27
C ASP A 71 13.40 -21.77 16.06
N ALA A 72 12.28 -21.14 16.42
CA ALA A 72 11.16 -21.82 17.04
C ALA A 72 10.49 -22.87 16.13
N LEU A 73 10.34 -22.57 14.84
CA LEU A 73 9.81 -23.52 13.86
C LEU A 73 10.81 -24.65 13.56
N ASP A 74 12.11 -24.36 13.58
CA ASP A 74 13.15 -25.37 13.38
C ASP A 74 13.20 -26.33 14.59
N ARG A 75 13.16 -25.81 15.83
CA ARG A 75 13.05 -26.65 17.06
C ARG A 75 11.78 -27.50 17.08
N PHE A 76 10.65 -26.94 16.64
CA PHE A 76 9.41 -27.72 16.52
C PHE A 76 9.58 -28.89 15.55
N GLN A 77 10.18 -28.67 14.37
CA GLN A 77 10.45 -29.77 13.42
C GLN A 77 11.46 -30.80 13.95
N GLU A 78 12.39 -30.40 14.81
CA GLU A 78 13.30 -31.33 15.49
C GLU A 78 12.57 -32.25 16.47
N GLU A 79 11.57 -31.73 17.19
CA GLU A 79 10.70 -32.52 18.09
C GLU A 79 9.64 -33.35 17.34
N HIS A 80 9.24 -32.90 16.15
CA HIS A 80 8.23 -33.51 15.29
C HIS A 80 8.80 -33.84 13.89
N PRO A 81 9.64 -34.89 13.75
CA PRO A 81 10.37 -35.17 12.50
C PRO A 81 9.49 -35.63 11.32
N ASP A 82 8.23 -35.93 11.59
CA ASP A 82 7.17 -36.25 10.63
C ASP A 82 6.47 -34.99 10.08
N ILE A 83 6.64 -33.83 10.72
CA ILE A 83 6.12 -32.55 10.29
C ILE A 83 7.22 -31.74 9.60
N ARG A 84 6.90 -31.21 8.42
CA ARG A 84 7.72 -30.27 7.68
C ARG A 84 7.03 -28.91 7.63
N ILE A 85 7.75 -27.85 7.94
CA ILE A 85 7.20 -26.49 7.94
C ILE A 85 7.65 -25.74 6.69
N ARG A 86 6.68 -25.26 5.92
CA ARG A 86 6.88 -24.31 4.83
C ARG A 86 6.54 -22.91 5.31
N ARG A 87 7.57 -22.18 5.73
CA ARG A 87 7.45 -20.79 6.18
C ARG A 87 7.30 -19.82 5.01
N ILE A 88 6.38 -18.88 5.15
CA ILE A 88 6.16 -17.74 4.26
C ILE A 88 6.24 -16.46 5.09
N ASN A 89 7.26 -15.64 4.85
CA ASN A 89 7.38 -14.32 5.43
C ASN A 89 7.36 -13.25 4.32
N SER A 90 6.51 -12.24 4.48
CA SER A 90 6.34 -11.15 3.51
C SER A 90 7.13 -9.89 3.87
N GLY A 91 7.83 -9.86 5.00
CA GLY A 91 8.62 -8.72 5.49
C GLY A 91 7.77 -7.67 6.20
N ASP A 92 6.71 -7.16 5.57
CA ASP A 92 5.83 -6.16 6.17
C ASP A 92 4.35 -6.59 6.19
N SER A 93 3.57 -5.98 7.08
CA SER A 93 2.15 -6.31 7.28
C SER A 93 1.26 -5.95 6.08
N GLY A 94 1.61 -4.96 5.27
CA GLY A 94 0.82 -4.56 4.10
C GLY A 94 0.89 -5.60 2.97
N GLN A 95 2.09 -6.01 2.60
CA GLN A 95 2.30 -7.09 1.63
C GLN A 95 1.76 -8.43 2.15
N TYR A 96 1.85 -8.64 3.47
CA TYR A 96 1.33 -9.81 4.14
C TYR A 96 -0.17 -10.02 3.89
N PHE A 97 -1.02 -9.02 4.19
CA PHE A 97 -2.47 -9.19 4.05
C PHE A 97 -2.91 -9.35 2.60
N THR A 98 -2.26 -8.65 1.67
CA THR A 98 -2.49 -8.81 0.22
C THR A 98 -2.25 -10.27 -0.21
N LYS A 99 -1.16 -10.86 0.27
CA LYS A 99 -0.80 -12.24 -0.04
C LYS A 99 -1.69 -13.25 0.66
N LEU A 100 -2.01 -13.03 1.94
CA LEU A 100 -2.92 -13.88 2.71
C LEU A 100 -4.29 -13.94 2.05
N GLN A 101 -4.86 -12.77 1.72
CA GLN A 101 -6.13 -12.65 0.98
C GLN A 101 -6.07 -13.42 -0.35
N THR A 102 -5.01 -13.26 -1.14
CA THR A 102 -4.87 -13.93 -2.43
C THR A 102 -4.80 -15.46 -2.29
N MET A 103 -4.05 -15.95 -1.29
CA MET A 103 -3.93 -17.39 -1.00
C MET A 103 -5.28 -17.98 -0.55
N MET A 104 -6.00 -17.27 0.33
CA MET A 104 -7.33 -17.66 0.80
C MET A 104 -8.34 -17.74 -0.35
N ALA A 105 -8.42 -16.70 -1.19
CA ALA A 105 -9.30 -16.71 -2.36
C ALA A 105 -8.97 -17.80 -3.39
N ALA A 106 -7.70 -18.21 -3.48
CA ALA A 106 -7.25 -19.30 -4.34
C ALA A 106 -7.60 -20.69 -3.79
N GLY A 107 -8.06 -20.80 -2.53
CA GLY A 107 -8.26 -22.07 -1.83
C GLY A 107 -6.94 -22.73 -1.40
N GLU A 108 -5.85 -21.97 -1.33
CA GLU A 108 -4.52 -22.40 -0.86
C GLU A 108 -4.15 -21.66 0.44
N ALA A 109 -5.10 -21.57 1.37
CA ALA A 109 -4.90 -20.91 2.65
C ALA A 109 -3.70 -21.50 3.41
N PRO A 110 -2.85 -20.68 4.06
CA PRO A 110 -1.85 -21.20 4.99
C PRO A 110 -2.53 -21.88 6.18
N ASP A 111 -1.90 -22.94 6.71
CA ASP A 111 -2.43 -23.70 7.84
C ASP A 111 -2.46 -22.87 9.12
N VAL A 112 -1.33 -22.22 9.44
CA VAL A 112 -1.16 -21.36 10.63
C VAL A 112 -0.61 -20.00 10.21
N PHE A 113 -1.23 -18.91 10.68
CA PHE A 113 -0.87 -17.58 10.23
C PHE A 113 -1.22 -16.46 11.22
N TYR A 114 -0.53 -15.33 11.12
CA TYR A 114 -0.87 -14.15 11.90
C TYR A 114 -2.22 -13.53 11.49
N MET A 115 -2.99 -13.12 12.49
CA MET A 115 -4.20 -12.34 12.31
C MET A 115 -4.20 -11.13 13.24
N ASP A 116 -4.45 -9.96 12.65
CA ASP A 116 -4.69 -8.72 13.38
C ASP A 116 -6.15 -8.68 13.85
N TYR A 117 -6.37 -8.29 15.10
CA TYR A 117 -7.71 -8.16 15.68
C TYR A 117 -8.61 -7.24 14.84
N ALA A 118 -8.04 -6.16 14.26
CA ALA A 118 -8.79 -5.19 13.47
C ALA A 118 -9.30 -5.75 12.13
N ARG A 119 -8.66 -6.80 11.62
CA ARG A 119 -9.00 -7.46 10.34
C ARG A 119 -9.74 -8.78 10.53
N LEU A 120 -10.02 -9.18 11.77
CA LEU A 120 -10.59 -10.49 12.09
C LEU A 120 -11.99 -10.71 11.49
N GLY A 121 -12.88 -9.72 11.63
CA GLY A 121 -14.30 -9.84 11.28
C GLY A 121 -14.57 -10.35 9.85
N PRO A 122 -13.95 -9.76 8.81
CA PRO A 122 -14.09 -10.24 7.43
C PRO A 122 -13.71 -11.71 7.21
N TYR A 123 -12.68 -12.23 7.90
CA TYR A 123 -12.25 -13.62 7.77
C TYR A 123 -13.17 -14.59 8.51
N VAL A 124 -13.69 -14.18 9.67
CA VAL A 124 -14.73 -14.93 10.41
C VAL A 124 -15.99 -15.07 9.56
N LYS A 125 -16.47 -13.97 8.97
CA LYS A 125 -17.64 -13.98 8.07
C LYS A 125 -17.44 -14.81 6.82
N ALA A 126 -16.22 -14.82 6.27
CA ALA A 126 -15.87 -15.64 5.13
C ALA A 126 -15.70 -17.13 5.48
N GLY A 127 -15.81 -17.50 6.76
CA GLY A 127 -15.67 -18.88 7.24
C GLY A 127 -14.27 -19.45 7.02
N GLN A 128 -13.24 -18.60 6.96
CA GLN A 128 -11.87 -18.99 6.64
C GLN A 128 -11.01 -19.34 7.87
N LEU A 129 -11.53 -19.11 9.08
CA LEU A 129 -10.81 -19.34 10.33
C LEU A 129 -11.38 -20.56 11.05
N ALA A 130 -10.52 -21.33 11.72
CA ALA A 130 -10.93 -22.38 12.63
C ALA A 130 -11.14 -21.82 14.05
N GLN A 131 -12.03 -22.45 14.82
CA GLN A 131 -12.25 -22.08 16.22
C GLN A 131 -11.11 -22.61 17.11
N MET A 132 -10.73 -21.81 18.10
CA MET A 132 -9.57 -22.04 18.98
C MET A 132 -9.97 -22.31 20.45
N ASP A 133 -11.27 -22.33 20.77
CA ASP A 133 -11.75 -22.52 22.14
C ASP A 133 -11.23 -23.83 22.77
N GLU A 134 -11.19 -24.92 22.00
CA GLU A 134 -10.67 -26.22 22.45
C GLU A 134 -9.16 -26.19 22.71
N LEU A 135 -8.41 -25.45 21.89
CA LEU A 135 -6.96 -25.34 22.03
C LEU A 135 -6.58 -24.63 23.33
N LEU A 136 -7.32 -23.57 23.69
CA LEU A 136 -7.09 -22.82 24.91
C LEU A 136 -7.62 -23.55 26.15
N GLY A 137 -8.81 -24.15 26.09
CA GLY A 137 -9.39 -24.94 27.19
C GLY A 137 -9.22 -24.25 28.55
N ASN A 138 -8.64 -24.97 29.52
CA ASN A 138 -8.38 -24.45 30.87
C ASN A 138 -7.16 -23.50 30.97
N SER A 139 -6.37 -23.35 29.90
CA SER A 139 -5.21 -22.44 29.87
C SER A 139 -5.58 -21.00 29.55
N ILE A 140 -6.84 -20.72 29.22
CA ILE A 140 -7.35 -19.37 28.91
C ILE A 140 -7.08 -18.37 30.05
N ASP A 141 -7.17 -18.82 31.31
CA ASP A 141 -6.92 -17.99 32.51
C ASP A 141 -5.44 -17.63 32.70
N GLN A 142 -4.54 -18.22 31.90
CA GLN A 142 -3.12 -17.88 31.89
C GLN A 142 -2.82 -16.68 30.98
N PHE A 143 -3.81 -16.19 30.23
CA PHE A 143 -3.72 -15.03 29.36
C PHE A 143 -4.45 -13.82 29.98
N TYR A 144 -4.05 -12.61 29.59
CA TYR A 144 -4.82 -11.42 29.94
C TYR A 144 -6.20 -11.45 29.26
N PRO A 145 -7.31 -11.22 29.98
CA PRO A 145 -8.67 -11.32 29.42
C PRO A 145 -8.89 -10.47 28.16
N SER A 146 -8.36 -9.24 28.16
CA SER A 146 -8.50 -8.30 27.04
C SER A 146 -7.79 -8.76 25.76
N THR A 147 -6.73 -9.55 25.85
CA THR A 147 -6.05 -10.11 24.66
C THR A 147 -6.83 -11.26 24.05
N ILE A 148 -7.56 -12.03 24.87
CA ILE A 148 -8.45 -13.08 24.40
C ILE A 148 -9.74 -12.48 23.80
N GLU A 149 -10.31 -11.47 24.46
CA GLU A 149 -11.49 -10.75 23.96
C GLU A 149 -11.25 -10.13 22.57
N ALA A 150 -10.02 -9.67 22.29
CA ALA A 150 -9.61 -9.17 20.98
C ALA A 150 -9.88 -10.14 19.82
N PHE A 151 -9.82 -11.45 20.11
CA PHE A 151 -10.01 -12.52 19.12
C PHE A 151 -11.31 -13.30 19.29
N ARG A 152 -12.20 -12.85 20.19
CA ARG A 152 -13.58 -13.29 20.23
C ARG A 152 -14.40 -12.51 19.21
N HIS A 153 -15.10 -13.23 18.33
CA HIS A 153 -15.96 -12.59 17.34
C HIS A 153 -17.18 -13.46 17.00
N ASP A 154 -18.39 -12.88 17.00
CA ASP A 154 -19.64 -13.60 16.70
C ASP A 154 -20.06 -13.52 15.21
N GLY A 155 -19.27 -12.79 14.42
CA GLY A 155 -19.54 -12.49 13.01
C GLY A 155 -20.04 -11.07 12.78
N THR A 156 -20.37 -10.34 13.83
CA THR A 156 -20.83 -8.93 13.79
C THR A 156 -20.05 -8.02 14.74
N SER A 157 -19.75 -8.51 15.94
CA SER A 157 -19.18 -7.73 17.04
C SER A 157 -17.97 -8.45 17.63
N MET A 158 -16.98 -7.65 18.02
CA MET A 158 -15.80 -8.10 18.75
C MET A 158 -16.13 -8.36 20.23
N GLY A 159 -15.36 -9.24 20.88
CA GLY A 159 -15.50 -9.58 22.30
C GLY A 159 -16.57 -10.63 22.60
N GLN A 160 -17.39 -11.02 21.62
CA GLN A 160 -18.46 -12.01 21.76
C GLN A 160 -18.20 -13.25 20.89
N GLY A 161 -18.80 -14.39 21.24
CA GLY A 161 -18.70 -15.60 20.43
C GLY A 161 -17.39 -16.39 20.59
N PRO A 162 -17.08 -17.31 19.63
CA PRO A 162 -15.89 -18.17 19.66
C PRO A 162 -14.58 -17.41 19.56
N ILE A 163 -13.49 -18.05 19.94
CA ILE A 163 -12.12 -17.53 19.78
C ILE A 163 -11.58 -18.00 18.43
N TRP A 164 -11.01 -17.07 17.65
CA TRP A 164 -10.51 -17.36 16.30
C TRP A 164 -8.99 -17.29 16.16
N GLY A 165 -8.29 -16.92 17.22
CA GLY A 165 -6.84 -16.87 17.27
C GLY A 165 -6.31 -16.84 18.71
N VAL A 166 -5.08 -17.31 18.90
CA VAL A 166 -4.38 -17.23 20.19
C VAL A 166 -3.40 -16.06 20.16
N PRO A 167 -3.51 -15.08 21.07
CA PRO A 167 -2.65 -13.90 21.06
C PRO A 167 -1.18 -14.29 21.23
N LYS A 168 -0.32 -13.84 20.31
CA LYS A 168 1.13 -14.05 20.37
C LYS A 168 1.77 -13.08 21.37
N ASP A 169 1.29 -11.85 21.36
CA ASP A 169 1.76 -10.73 22.15
C ASP A 169 0.70 -9.62 22.13
N PHE A 170 0.94 -8.56 22.90
CA PHE A 170 0.15 -7.35 22.83
C PHE A 170 0.96 -6.14 23.29
N THR A 171 0.37 -4.96 23.23
CA THR A 171 0.93 -3.77 23.87
C THR A 171 -0.16 -2.79 24.27
N THR A 172 0.18 -1.96 25.25
CA THR A 172 -0.54 -0.74 25.61
C THR A 172 0.28 0.47 25.19
N VAL A 173 -0.32 1.66 25.12
CA VAL A 173 0.38 2.85 24.65
C VAL A 173 0.67 3.84 25.77
N GLY A 174 1.68 4.67 25.54
CA GLY A 174 2.09 5.75 26.41
C GLY A 174 3.12 6.64 25.73
N PHE A 175 3.82 7.46 26.51
CA PHE A 175 4.83 8.39 26.02
C PHE A 175 6.23 7.95 26.43
N TYR A 176 7.12 7.90 25.45
CA TYR A 176 8.55 7.83 25.69
C TYR A 176 9.06 9.24 25.95
N TYR A 177 9.89 9.44 26.98
CA TYR A 177 10.32 10.77 27.39
C TYR A 177 11.83 10.89 27.55
N ASN A 178 12.36 12.07 27.22
CA ASN A 178 13.78 12.39 27.32
C ASN A 178 14.09 13.00 28.69
N LYS A 179 14.77 12.23 29.55
CA LYS A 179 15.05 12.60 30.95
C LYS A 179 15.94 13.84 31.04
N ASP A 180 16.97 13.93 30.20
CA ASP A 180 17.88 15.08 30.14
C ASP A 180 17.13 16.39 29.81
N LEU A 181 16.14 16.33 28.90
CA LEU A 181 15.32 17.49 28.54
C LEU A 181 14.37 17.89 29.66
N LEU A 182 13.77 16.93 30.36
CA LEU A 182 12.91 17.20 31.52
C LEU A 182 13.72 17.87 32.63
N GLU A 183 14.91 17.37 32.95
CA GLU A 183 15.80 17.97 33.95
C GLU A 183 16.19 19.41 33.55
N ARG A 184 16.58 19.62 32.29
CA ARG A 184 16.90 20.96 31.76
C ARG A 184 15.72 21.93 31.79
N ALA A 185 14.50 21.42 31.62
CA ALA A 185 13.27 22.21 31.69
C ALA A 185 12.80 22.44 33.14
N GLY A 186 13.41 21.78 34.13
CA GLY A 186 12.99 21.85 35.53
C GLY A 186 11.67 21.12 35.80
N VAL A 187 11.40 20.04 35.06
CA VAL A 187 10.18 19.24 35.13
C VAL A 187 10.48 17.91 35.79
N GLU A 188 9.63 17.47 36.71
CA GLU A 188 9.75 16.15 37.34
C GLU A 188 9.34 15.04 36.36
N GLU A 189 9.89 13.84 36.55
CA GLU A 189 9.52 12.69 35.73
C GLU A 189 8.03 12.29 35.91
N PRO A 190 7.36 11.80 34.86
CA PRO A 190 5.96 11.38 34.93
C PRO A 190 5.68 10.38 36.06
N SER A 191 4.73 10.72 36.94
CA SER A 191 4.23 9.79 37.96
C SER A 191 3.20 8.82 37.38
N PRO A 192 2.99 7.62 37.97
CA PRO A 192 1.94 6.68 37.56
C PRO A 192 0.52 7.26 37.47
N GLY A 193 0.23 8.36 38.19
CA GLY A 193 -1.09 8.98 38.25
C GLY A 193 -1.21 10.30 37.49
N TRP A 194 -0.21 10.64 36.67
CA TRP A 194 -0.15 11.90 35.93
C TRP A 194 -1.33 12.09 34.95
N THR A 195 -1.70 13.35 34.76
CA THR A 195 -2.88 13.79 34.04
C THR A 195 -2.52 14.45 32.71
N TRP A 196 -3.51 14.64 31.84
CA TRP A 196 -3.32 15.43 30.61
C TRP A 196 -2.81 16.86 30.88
N ASN A 197 -3.12 17.44 32.05
CA ASN A 197 -2.58 18.73 32.48
C ASN A 197 -1.09 18.64 32.81
N ASP A 198 -0.68 17.61 33.56
CA ASP A 198 0.74 17.40 33.88
C ASP A 198 1.56 17.16 32.61
N PHE A 199 1.02 16.36 31.68
CA PHE A 199 1.63 16.11 30.37
C PHE A 199 1.84 17.41 29.58
N ILE A 200 0.79 18.22 29.42
CA ILE A 200 0.89 19.41 28.58
C ILE A 200 1.75 20.52 29.23
N GLU A 201 1.73 20.64 30.56
CA GLU A 201 2.62 21.56 31.27
C GLU A 201 4.09 21.17 31.09
N SER A 202 4.37 19.86 31.17
CA SER A 202 5.71 19.31 30.90
C SER A 202 6.15 19.56 29.46
N ALA A 203 5.27 19.29 28.50
CA ALA A 203 5.53 19.54 27.07
C ALA A 203 5.81 21.02 26.81
N ARG A 204 5.00 21.94 27.37
CA ARG A 204 5.23 23.40 27.26
C ARG A 204 6.56 23.83 27.86
N ALA A 205 6.95 23.27 29.00
CA ALA A 205 8.22 23.60 29.65
C ALA A 205 9.41 23.19 28.78
N VAL A 206 9.38 21.97 28.20
CA VAL A 206 10.41 21.51 27.26
C VAL A 206 10.40 22.32 25.96
N GLY A 207 9.21 22.65 25.42
CA GLY A 207 9.05 23.44 24.20
C GLY A 207 9.61 24.87 24.28
N ARG A 208 9.79 25.42 25.49
CA ARG A 208 10.46 26.72 25.70
C ARG A 208 11.98 26.62 25.59
N LEU A 209 12.56 25.42 25.62
CA LEU A 209 14.00 25.23 25.45
C LEU A 209 14.39 25.53 23.98
N PRO A 210 15.52 26.23 23.74
CA PRO A 210 15.93 26.57 22.39
C PRO A 210 16.13 25.34 21.48
N GLY A 211 15.38 25.29 20.37
CA GLY A 211 15.50 24.22 19.37
C GLY A 211 14.89 22.88 19.76
N CYS A 212 14.12 22.83 20.84
CA CYS A 212 13.39 21.66 21.30
C CYS A 212 11.90 21.76 20.96
N THR A 213 11.22 20.62 20.94
CA THR A 213 9.76 20.54 20.87
C THR A 213 9.25 19.74 22.05
N GLY A 214 8.14 20.17 22.65
CA GLY A 214 7.58 19.59 23.85
C GLY A 214 7.23 18.13 23.69
N ALA A 215 6.30 17.83 22.79
CA ALA A 215 5.87 16.47 22.53
C ALA A 215 5.47 16.25 21.06
N GLU A 216 5.47 15.00 20.61
CA GLU A 216 4.66 14.56 19.47
C GLU A 216 3.43 13.81 20.01
N PHE A 217 2.29 13.97 19.35
CA PHE A 217 1.06 13.25 19.65
C PHE A 217 0.55 12.56 18.38
N VAL A 218 0.62 11.24 18.25
CA VAL A 218 0.05 10.59 17.06
C VAL A 218 -1.47 10.52 17.10
N THR A 219 -2.12 10.73 15.96
CA THR A 219 -3.58 10.84 15.83
C THR A 219 -4.18 9.65 15.08
N TRP A 220 -3.62 8.45 15.26
CA TRP A 220 -4.19 7.24 14.68
C TRP A 220 -5.60 6.98 15.24
N PRO A 221 -6.53 6.40 14.45
CA PRO A 221 -7.93 6.23 14.84
C PRO A 221 -8.14 5.62 16.23
N TRP A 222 -7.46 4.51 16.51
CA TRP A 222 -7.55 3.81 17.78
C TRP A 222 -6.87 4.58 18.92
N ILE A 223 -5.77 5.31 18.66
CA ILE A 223 -5.12 6.18 19.65
C ILE A 223 -6.03 7.35 20.05
N LEU A 224 -6.69 7.98 19.07
CA LEU A 224 -7.67 9.05 19.34
C LEU A 224 -8.83 8.53 20.18
N ARG A 225 -9.31 7.32 19.90
CA ARG A 225 -10.34 6.68 20.72
C ARG A 225 -9.85 6.40 22.15
N GLY A 226 -8.62 5.94 22.32
CA GLY A 226 -7.98 5.81 23.63
C GLY A 226 -7.87 7.12 24.41
N TYR A 227 -7.55 8.22 23.71
CA TYR A 227 -7.56 9.55 24.30
C TYR A 227 -8.97 9.94 24.77
N LEU A 228 -10.00 9.73 23.95
CA LEU A 228 -11.39 10.00 24.34
C LEU A 228 -11.85 9.16 25.53
N TRP A 229 -11.50 7.88 25.58
CA TRP A 229 -11.81 7.02 26.72
C TRP A 229 -11.18 7.53 28.03
N SER A 230 -9.96 8.06 27.97
CA SER A 230 -9.33 8.66 29.15
C SER A 230 -10.07 9.92 29.64
N GLU A 231 -10.80 10.59 28.76
CA GLU A 231 -11.67 11.72 29.04
C GLU A 231 -13.13 11.30 29.35
N GLY A 232 -13.38 9.99 29.53
CA GLY A 232 -14.68 9.44 29.93
C GLY A 232 -15.75 9.49 28.84
N THR A 233 -15.35 9.54 27.57
CA THR A 233 -16.26 9.62 26.41
C THR A 233 -15.84 8.67 25.29
N ASP A 234 -16.69 8.50 24.28
CA ASP A 234 -16.41 7.65 23.11
C ASP A 234 -17.10 8.21 21.86
N LEU A 235 -16.71 7.70 20.69
CA LEU A 235 -17.18 8.09 19.36
C LEU A 235 -18.65 7.71 19.10
N ALA A 236 -19.19 6.75 19.83
CA ALA A 236 -20.53 6.22 19.66
C ALA A 236 -21.08 5.66 20.98
N ASP A 237 -22.38 5.35 20.99
CA ASP A 237 -22.96 4.46 21.99
C ASP A 237 -22.40 3.03 21.80
N GLY A 238 -22.37 2.22 22.85
CA GLY A 238 -21.68 0.91 22.84
C GLY A 238 -22.21 -0.13 21.84
N ASP A 239 -23.40 0.09 21.27
CA ASP A 239 -23.98 -0.74 20.21
C ASP A 239 -23.89 -0.10 18.80
N TRP A 240 -23.15 0.99 18.68
CA TRP A 240 -23.02 1.81 17.45
C TRP A 240 -24.36 2.34 16.91
N SER A 241 -25.43 2.37 17.71
CA SER A 241 -26.75 2.84 17.28
C SER A 241 -26.77 4.34 16.95
N ARG A 242 -25.96 5.13 17.66
CA ARG A 242 -25.76 6.57 17.43
C ARG A 242 -24.28 6.93 17.49
N LEU A 243 -23.82 7.68 16.48
CA LEU A 243 -22.54 8.37 16.54
C LEU A 243 -22.66 9.61 17.44
N ARG A 244 -21.61 9.83 18.25
CA ARG A 244 -21.48 10.94 19.21
C ARG A 244 -20.38 11.91 18.82
N ILE A 245 -19.84 11.79 17.62
CA ILE A 245 -18.67 12.57 17.15
C ILE A 245 -18.92 14.08 17.11
N THR A 246 -20.19 14.50 17.06
CA THR A 246 -20.62 15.90 17.12
C THR A 246 -21.03 16.36 18.53
N ASP A 247 -21.05 15.47 19.53
CA ASP A 247 -21.38 15.83 20.91
C ASP A 247 -20.25 16.70 21.52
N GLU A 248 -20.61 17.71 22.31
CA GLU A 248 -19.66 18.63 22.96
C GLU A 248 -18.62 17.90 23.83
N GLN A 249 -19.01 16.77 24.44
CA GLN A 249 -18.14 15.93 25.25
C GLN A 249 -17.01 15.28 24.43
N VAL A 250 -17.22 15.04 23.14
CA VAL A 250 -16.22 14.47 22.21
C VAL A 250 -15.41 15.58 21.53
N ILE A 251 -16.09 16.64 21.08
CA ILE A 251 -15.45 17.80 20.44
C ILE A 251 -14.47 18.49 21.39
N GLY A 252 -14.83 18.67 22.66
CA GLY A 252 -14.02 19.40 23.64
C GLY A 252 -12.57 18.89 23.77
N PRO A 253 -12.35 17.59 24.05
CA PRO A 253 -11.02 16.99 24.07
C PRO A 253 -10.27 17.09 22.73
N LEU A 254 -10.94 16.82 21.61
CA LEU A 254 -10.31 16.88 20.28
C LEU A 254 -9.89 18.30 19.90
N GLU A 255 -10.70 19.31 20.23
CA GLU A 255 -10.37 20.72 19.99
C GLU A 255 -9.22 21.17 20.90
N ARG A 256 -9.17 20.66 22.15
CA ARG A 256 -8.03 20.87 23.05
C ARG A 256 -6.74 20.33 22.42
N LEU A 257 -6.76 19.10 21.92
CA LEU A 257 -5.62 18.49 21.22
C LEU A 257 -5.21 19.28 19.97
N ARG A 258 -6.17 19.74 19.16
CA ARG A 258 -5.92 20.62 18.01
C ARG A 258 -5.22 21.92 18.45
N SER A 259 -5.74 22.58 19.48
CA SER A 259 -5.21 23.87 19.97
C SER A 259 -3.77 23.74 20.47
N TRP A 260 -3.43 22.65 21.18
CA TRP A 260 -2.06 22.38 21.63
C TRP A 260 -1.05 22.24 20.49
N ARG A 261 -1.50 21.83 19.29
CA ARG A 261 -0.64 21.69 18.12
C ARG A 261 -0.55 22.94 17.27
N HIS A 262 -1.68 23.61 17.06
CA HIS A 262 -1.77 24.68 16.06
C HIS A 262 -1.77 26.08 16.65
N ASP A 263 -2.25 26.25 17.88
CA ASP A 263 -2.40 27.55 18.51
C ASP A 263 -1.24 27.85 19.51
N GLU A 264 -0.44 26.83 19.86
CA GLU A 264 0.75 26.96 20.70
C GLU A 264 2.03 26.66 19.93
N ASP A 265 3.07 27.49 20.13
CA ASP A 265 4.37 27.29 19.51
C ASP A 265 5.25 26.37 20.36
N GLY A 266 5.76 25.30 19.74
CA GLY A 266 6.73 24.39 20.37
C GLY A 266 6.14 23.40 21.38
N THR A 267 4.83 23.46 21.67
CA THR A 267 4.17 22.52 22.58
C THR A 267 4.04 21.13 21.94
N LEU A 268 3.27 20.99 20.85
CA LEU A 268 3.24 19.76 20.06
C LEU A 268 3.95 19.95 18.71
N ALA A 269 4.61 18.89 18.24
CA ALA A 269 5.22 18.88 16.93
C ALA A 269 4.17 18.94 15.83
N ARG A 270 4.55 19.60 14.73
CA ARG A 270 3.74 19.68 13.51
C ARG A 270 4.13 18.53 12.58
N PRO A 271 3.16 17.89 11.91
CA PRO A 271 3.43 16.79 10.97
C PRO A 271 4.42 17.18 9.91
N GLN A 272 5.33 16.25 9.61
CA GLN A 272 6.26 16.35 8.50
C GLN A 272 6.06 15.15 7.59
N PRO A 273 5.85 15.33 6.28
CA PRO A 273 5.46 14.25 5.41
C PRO A 273 6.67 13.33 5.16
N GLY A 274 6.45 12.02 5.27
CA GLY A 274 7.51 11.04 5.08
C GLY A 274 8.55 10.98 6.21
N ILE A 275 8.31 11.68 7.32
CA ILE A 275 9.04 11.46 8.58
C ILE A 275 8.16 10.62 9.48
N ASP A 276 8.67 9.46 9.89
CA ASP A 276 8.03 8.65 10.92
C ASP A 276 8.01 9.44 12.24
N PRO A 277 6.84 9.71 12.84
CA PRO A 277 6.74 10.40 14.13
C PRO A 277 7.62 9.80 15.22
N ALA A 278 7.81 8.47 15.24
CA ALA A 278 8.68 7.83 16.22
C ALA A 278 10.16 8.22 16.05
N SER A 279 10.61 8.48 14.81
CA SER A 279 12.00 8.87 14.51
C SER A 279 12.37 10.27 15.03
N MET A 280 11.39 11.15 15.31
CA MET A 280 11.65 12.48 15.83
C MET A 280 12.31 12.44 17.22
N PHE A 281 12.03 11.41 18.02
CA PHE A 281 12.62 11.23 19.34
C PHE A 281 14.13 10.99 19.27
N LEU A 282 14.60 10.25 18.25
CA LEU A 282 16.01 9.92 18.03
C LEU A 282 16.89 11.16 17.82
N THR A 283 16.30 12.32 17.53
CA THR A 283 17.03 13.58 17.38
C THR A 283 17.55 14.15 18.70
N GLY A 284 17.04 13.68 19.84
CA GLY A 284 17.33 14.23 21.17
C GLY A 284 16.75 15.64 21.39
N ARG A 285 15.83 16.08 20.53
CA ARG A 285 15.18 17.41 20.60
C ARG A 285 13.71 17.38 20.97
N LEU A 286 13.14 16.20 21.15
CA LEU A 286 11.74 15.99 21.48
C LEU A 286 11.60 15.55 22.95
N GLY A 287 10.77 16.25 23.72
CA GLY A 287 10.55 15.92 25.13
C GLY A 287 9.80 14.61 25.33
N PHE A 288 8.66 14.46 24.65
CA PHE A 288 7.80 13.27 24.71
C PHE A 288 7.45 12.76 23.30
N ALA A 289 7.54 11.46 23.07
CA ALA A 289 7.18 10.82 21.81
C ALA A 289 6.08 9.79 22.05
N GLY A 290 4.93 9.96 21.40
CA GLY A 290 3.82 9.03 21.55
C GLY A 290 2.46 9.61 21.12
N PRO A 291 1.34 9.02 21.57
CA PRO A 291 1.30 7.74 22.25
C PRO A 291 1.77 6.60 21.33
N PHE A 292 2.78 5.85 21.75
CA PHE A 292 3.28 4.66 21.06
C PHE A 292 3.21 3.46 21.98
N GLY A 293 3.06 2.27 21.39
CA GLY A 293 3.24 1.02 22.10
C GLY A 293 4.69 0.53 22.03
N ARG A 294 4.92 -0.62 22.66
CA ARG A 294 6.25 -1.17 22.89
C ARG A 294 7.03 -1.52 21.61
N TRP A 295 6.36 -1.62 20.46
CA TRP A 295 7.00 -1.96 19.18
C TRP A 295 8.11 -1.00 18.74
N ILE A 296 8.21 0.19 19.35
CA ILE A 296 9.26 1.19 19.09
C ILE A 296 10.53 0.97 19.95
N VAL A 297 10.44 0.24 21.07
CA VAL A 297 11.56 0.05 22.01
C VAL A 297 12.84 -0.45 21.34
N PRO A 298 12.83 -1.45 20.43
CA PRO A 298 14.06 -1.88 19.75
C PRO A 298 14.79 -0.72 19.05
N THR A 299 14.04 0.18 18.41
CA THR A 299 14.60 1.37 17.76
C THR A 299 15.15 2.38 18.78
N TYR A 300 14.47 2.59 19.91
CA TYR A 300 14.96 3.53 20.93
C TYR A 300 16.13 2.98 21.76
N ARG A 301 16.30 1.66 21.83
CA ARG A 301 17.50 1.02 22.39
C ARG A 301 18.76 1.29 21.56
N GLU A 302 18.63 1.77 20.31
CA GLU A 302 19.76 2.23 19.49
C GLU A 302 20.25 3.64 19.87
N ILE A 303 19.52 4.38 20.73
CA ILE A 303 19.94 5.70 21.21
C ILE A 303 21.25 5.53 22.00
N PRO A 304 22.32 6.28 21.65
CA PRO A 304 23.60 6.15 22.33
C PRO A 304 23.52 6.46 23.84
N ALA A 305 24.44 5.87 24.61
CA ALA A 305 24.48 6.10 26.05
C ALA A 305 24.72 7.59 26.40
N PRO A 306 24.19 8.07 27.53
CA PRO A 306 24.40 9.44 27.99
C PRO A 306 25.88 9.83 28.02
N GLY A 307 26.20 11.03 27.55
CA GLY A 307 27.58 11.52 27.46
C GLY A 307 28.35 11.10 26.19
N THR A 308 27.75 10.29 25.32
CA THR A 308 28.27 10.05 23.95
C THR A 308 27.60 10.98 22.93
N PRO A 309 28.21 11.25 21.76
CA PRO A 309 27.62 12.15 20.76
C PRO A 309 26.22 11.67 20.32
N GLY A 310 25.19 12.47 20.60
CA GLY A 310 23.79 12.16 20.28
C GLY A 310 23.07 11.27 21.29
N GLY A 311 23.73 10.86 22.38
CA GLY A 311 23.13 10.06 23.43
C GLY A 311 22.42 10.88 24.52
N PHE A 312 21.35 10.34 25.06
CA PHE A 312 20.53 10.93 26.14
C PHE A 312 19.80 9.83 26.92
N GLU A 313 19.44 10.09 28.19
CA GLU A 313 18.61 9.16 28.95
C GLU A 313 17.13 9.27 28.57
N TRP A 314 16.46 8.13 28.50
CA TRP A 314 15.02 8.07 28.21
C TRP A 314 14.34 6.95 28.98
N ASP A 315 13.02 7.07 29.13
CA ASP A 315 12.18 6.03 29.74
C ASP A 315 10.75 6.13 29.19
N PHE A 316 9.84 5.32 29.72
CA PHE A 316 8.44 5.23 29.32
C PHE A 316 7.48 5.65 30.43
N ALA A 317 6.41 6.35 30.06
CA ALA A 317 5.32 6.73 30.93
C ALA A 317 3.99 6.28 30.34
N ARG A 318 3.11 5.70 31.18
CA ARG A 318 1.76 5.29 30.78
C ARG A 318 0.93 6.46 30.22
N LEU A 319 -0.11 6.16 29.45
CA LEU A 319 -1.02 7.19 28.93
C LEU A 319 -1.57 8.08 30.08
N PRO A 320 -1.53 9.42 29.96
CA PRO A 320 -2.08 10.31 30.97
C PRO A 320 -3.59 10.10 31.15
N ARG A 321 -4.07 10.28 32.38
CA ARG A 321 -5.51 10.17 32.68
C ARG A 321 -6.23 11.51 32.50
N GLY A 322 -7.48 11.44 32.05
CA GLY A 322 -8.43 12.55 32.12
C GLY A 322 -9.35 12.37 33.33
N SER A 323 -10.65 12.30 33.08
CA SER A 323 -11.64 11.90 34.10
C SER A 323 -11.55 10.43 34.46
N GLU A 324 -11.04 9.59 33.55
CA GLU A 324 -10.89 8.15 33.73
C GLU A 324 -9.45 7.71 33.43
N GLN A 325 -9.05 6.59 34.02
CA GLN A 325 -7.85 5.86 33.58
C GLN A 325 -8.30 4.88 32.49
N ALA A 326 -7.86 5.11 31.26
CA ALA A 326 -8.13 4.23 30.14
C ALA A 326 -6.87 4.09 29.28
N ASN A 327 -6.77 2.97 28.58
CA ASN A 327 -5.74 2.77 27.57
C ASN A 327 -6.31 1.95 26.40
N VAL A 328 -5.53 1.87 25.34
CA VAL A 328 -5.82 1.02 24.18
C VAL A 328 -4.91 -0.19 24.18
N LEU A 329 -5.41 -1.27 23.59
CA LEU A 329 -4.68 -2.53 23.44
C LEU A 329 -4.57 -2.88 21.96
N ALA A 330 -3.34 -3.12 21.51
CA ALA A 330 -3.05 -3.66 20.19
C ALA A 330 -2.45 -5.06 20.35
N THR A 331 -2.90 -6.03 19.55
CA THR A 331 -2.47 -7.43 19.69
C THR A 331 -2.56 -8.16 18.35
N VAL A 332 -1.76 -9.20 18.19
CA VAL A 332 -1.75 -10.09 17.03
C VAL A 332 -1.89 -11.51 17.53
N ALA A 333 -2.63 -12.36 16.82
CA ALA A 333 -2.79 -13.76 17.15
C ALA A 333 -2.17 -14.67 16.09
N TRP A 334 -1.78 -15.87 16.51
CA TRP A 334 -1.72 -17.03 15.63
C TRP A 334 -3.13 -17.57 15.44
N SER A 335 -3.59 -17.60 14.19
CA SER A 335 -4.87 -18.18 13.75
C SER A 335 -4.62 -19.37 12.85
N MET A 336 -5.65 -20.18 12.64
CA MET A 336 -5.59 -21.37 11.80
C MET A 336 -6.66 -21.33 10.72
N SER A 337 -6.35 -21.86 9.54
CA SER A 337 -7.31 -21.99 8.45
C SER A 337 -8.39 -23.00 8.81
N SER A 338 -9.66 -22.70 8.52
CA SER A 338 -10.75 -23.67 8.61
C SER A 338 -10.62 -24.81 7.59
N GLY A 339 -9.82 -24.60 6.54
CA GLY A 339 -9.58 -25.55 5.46
C GLY A 339 -8.27 -26.34 5.56
N THR A 340 -7.56 -26.29 6.71
CA THR A 340 -6.34 -27.10 6.87
C THR A 340 -6.63 -28.60 6.77
N GLU A 341 -5.76 -29.34 6.10
CA GLU A 341 -5.82 -30.81 6.01
C GLU A 341 -5.27 -31.48 7.28
N HIS A 342 -4.59 -30.72 8.14
CA HIS A 342 -3.82 -31.18 9.31
C HIS A 342 -4.18 -30.37 10.58
N PRO A 343 -5.44 -30.42 11.04
CA PRO A 343 -5.91 -29.57 12.14
C PRO A 343 -5.25 -29.88 13.49
N GLU A 344 -4.93 -31.15 13.77
CA GLU A 344 -4.34 -31.56 15.04
C GLU A 344 -2.91 -31.04 15.17
N GLU A 345 -2.11 -31.22 14.11
CA GLU A 345 -0.72 -30.77 14.02
C GLU A 345 -0.63 -29.24 13.97
N SER A 346 -1.56 -28.58 13.28
CA SER A 346 -1.66 -27.13 13.26
C SER A 346 -2.02 -26.56 14.64
N MET A 347 -2.92 -27.21 15.38
CA MET A 347 -3.23 -26.85 16.77
C MET A 347 -2.02 -27.04 17.68
N GLU A 348 -1.27 -28.14 17.53
CA GLU A 348 -0.04 -28.38 18.27
C GLU A 348 1.00 -27.29 18.00
N LEU A 349 1.19 -26.91 16.74
CA LEU A 349 2.09 -25.83 16.36
C LEU A 349 1.66 -24.47 16.95
N VAL A 350 0.36 -24.15 16.94
CA VAL A 350 -0.14 -22.91 17.57
C VAL A 350 0.13 -22.93 19.08
N ARG A 351 -0.06 -24.06 19.76
CA ARG A 351 0.28 -24.19 21.19
C ARG A 351 1.76 -23.97 21.45
N TRP A 352 2.63 -24.52 20.60
CA TRP A 352 4.08 -24.32 20.67
C TRP A 352 4.46 -22.85 20.51
N LEU A 353 3.97 -22.21 19.43
CA LEU A 353 4.27 -20.82 19.08
C LEU A 353 3.71 -19.80 20.09
N THR A 354 2.77 -20.22 20.92
CA THR A 354 2.17 -19.39 21.98
C THR A 354 2.50 -19.90 23.38
N SER A 355 3.49 -20.80 23.51
CA SER A 355 3.95 -21.33 24.78
C SER A 355 4.66 -20.27 25.63
N GLU A 356 4.71 -20.49 26.94
CA GLU A 356 5.36 -19.56 27.87
C GLU A 356 6.86 -19.34 27.54
N PRO A 357 7.69 -20.38 27.28
CA PRO A 357 9.09 -20.17 26.89
C PRO A 357 9.24 -19.37 25.59
N MET A 358 8.37 -19.61 24.61
CA MET A 358 8.40 -18.90 23.34
C MET A 358 8.10 -17.41 23.52
N GLN A 359 7.11 -17.10 24.36
CA GLN A 359 6.78 -15.69 24.64
C GLN A 359 7.86 -15.00 25.48
N MET A 360 8.55 -15.72 26.36
CA MET A 360 9.70 -15.18 27.09
C MET A 360 10.85 -14.82 26.13
N GLU A 361 11.19 -15.69 25.17
CA GLU A 361 12.23 -15.42 24.17
C GLU A 361 11.89 -14.19 23.30
N LEU A 362 10.62 -14.04 22.91
CA LEU A 362 10.16 -12.84 22.19
C LEU A 362 10.19 -11.58 23.06
N ALA A 363 9.98 -11.70 24.38
CA ALA A 363 9.99 -10.58 25.32
C ALA A 363 11.38 -9.93 25.42
N GLU A 364 12.45 -10.73 25.33
CA GLU A 364 13.84 -10.26 25.43
C GLU A 364 14.20 -9.24 24.33
N LEU A 365 13.59 -9.36 23.14
CA LEU A 365 13.73 -8.34 22.07
C LEU A 365 13.23 -6.96 22.51
N GLY A 366 12.36 -6.89 23.52
CA GLY A 366 11.70 -5.69 23.98
C GLY A 366 10.62 -5.20 23.01
N LEU A 367 10.13 -6.04 22.09
CA LEU A 367 9.21 -5.62 21.03
C LEU A 367 7.76 -5.46 21.51
N ALA A 368 7.29 -6.39 22.35
CA ALA A 368 5.89 -6.46 22.78
C ALA A 368 5.78 -7.08 24.18
N ILE A 369 4.58 -7.04 24.75
CA ILE A 369 4.24 -7.66 26.04
C ILE A 369 3.81 -9.11 25.77
N PRO A 370 4.35 -10.10 26.49
CA PRO A 370 3.85 -11.48 26.46
C PRO A 370 2.36 -11.53 26.80
N SER A 371 1.56 -12.23 25.98
CA SER A 371 0.12 -12.40 26.26
C SER A 371 -0.15 -13.32 27.45
N ARG A 372 0.80 -14.20 27.82
CA ARG A 372 0.78 -15.04 29.02
C ARG A 372 1.25 -14.26 30.25
N ILE A 373 0.44 -14.31 31.31
CA ILE A 373 0.65 -13.54 32.55
C ILE A 373 2.00 -13.86 33.20
N ASN A 374 2.37 -15.14 33.31
CA ASN A 374 3.65 -15.54 33.93
C ASN A 374 4.87 -15.03 33.15
N ALA A 375 4.82 -15.07 31.81
CA ALA A 375 5.91 -14.56 30.98
C ALA A 375 6.01 -13.03 31.08
N ALA A 376 4.88 -12.33 31.16
CA ALA A 376 4.84 -10.88 31.30
C ALA A 376 5.32 -10.39 32.67
N GLU A 377 4.99 -11.09 33.76
CA GLU A 377 5.41 -10.74 35.12
C GLU A 377 6.84 -11.21 35.46
N GLY A 378 7.51 -11.92 34.54
CA GLY A 378 8.85 -12.45 34.73
C GLY A 378 9.97 -11.50 34.28
N ASP A 379 11.21 -11.87 34.64
CA ASP A 379 12.42 -11.10 34.35
C ASP A 379 12.72 -10.98 32.84
N ALA A 380 12.17 -11.87 32.01
CA ALA A 380 12.30 -11.79 30.55
C ALA A 380 11.60 -10.56 29.95
N PHE A 381 10.60 -10.02 30.65
CA PHE A 381 9.92 -8.79 30.26
C PHE A 381 10.25 -7.60 31.17
N ILE A 382 10.29 -7.80 32.49
CA ILE A 382 10.57 -6.73 33.46
C ILE A 382 12.07 -6.70 33.75
N ASP A 383 12.83 -5.95 32.93
CA ASP A 383 14.29 -5.83 33.10
C ASP A 383 14.67 -4.43 33.60
N PRO A 384 15.06 -4.26 34.87
CA PRO A 384 15.44 -2.96 35.43
C PRO A 384 16.81 -2.47 34.96
N ASP A 385 17.61 -3.31 34.27
CA ASP A 385 18.95 -2.97 33.79
C ASP A 385 18.95 -2.49 32.34
N VAL A 386 17.82 -2.64 31.62
CA VAL A 386 17.69 -2.30 30.19
C VAL A 386 16.54 -1.31 29.98
N PRO A 387 16.73 -0.21 29.21
CA PRO A 387 15.64 0.73 28.95
C PRO A 387 14.54 0.11 28.05
N PRO A 388 13.25 0.48 28.25
CA PRO A 388 12.78 1.38 29.30
C PRO A 388 12.82 0.72 30.69
N TYR A 389 13.39 1.41 31.67
CA TYR A 389 13.61 0.86 33.02
C TYR A 389 12.29 0.65 33.78
N ARG A 390 11.22 1.31 33.33
CA ARG A 390 9.88 1.23 33.91
C ARG A 390 8.95 0.30 33.12
N ASP A 391 9.42 -0.89 32.75
CA ASP A 391 8.66 -1.90 31.99
C ASP A 391 7.29 -2.26 32.60
N ARG A 392 7.19 -2.27 33.94
CA ARG A 392 5.93 -2.53 34.63
C ARG A 392 4.82 -1.51 34.34
N GLU A 393 5.16 -0.30 33.88
CA GLU A 393 4.17 0.71 33.46
C GLU A 393 3.28 0.21 32.32
N PHE A 394 3.81 -0.65 31.44
CA PHE A 394 3.00 -1.30 30.40
C PHE A 394 1.95 -2.24 31.02
N LEU A 395 2.36 -3.08 31.98
CA LEU A 395 1.51 -4.09 32.63
C LEU A 395 0.42 -3.46 33.51
N ASP A 396 0.76 -2.41 34.25
CA ASP A 396 -0.17 -1.74 35.16
C ASP A 396 -1.38 -1.14 34.43
N THR A 397 -1.25 -0.85 33.13
CA THR A 397 -2.34 -0.29 32.32
C THR A 397 -3.27 -1.32 31.71
N VAL A 398 -2.89 -2.60 31.73
CA VAL A 398 -3.62 -3.68 31.02
C VAL A 398 -5.04 -3.86 31.55
N ALA A 399 -5.24 -3.71 32.86
CA ALA A 399 -6.56 -3.79 33.48
C ALA A 399 -7.53 -2.70 32.99
N THR A 400 -7.01 -1.60 32.45
CA THR A 400 -7.79 -0.48 31.89
C THR A 400 -7.70 -0.39 30.37
N ALA A 401 -6.91 -1.27 29.75
CA ALA A 401 -6.68 -1.28 28.32
C ALA A 401 -7.80 -2.03 27.61
N ARG A 402 -8.31 -1.46 26.52
CA ARG A 402 -9.38 -2.04 25.71
C ARG A 402 -8.98 -2.07 24.25
N VAL A 403 -9.48 -3.06 23.54
CA VAL A 403 -9.35 -3.12 22.09
C VAL A 403 -10.36 -2.15 21.48
N ALA A 404 -9.93 -1.39 20.47
CA ALA A 404 -10.85 -0.52 19.73
C ALA A 404 -11.71 -1.38 18.81
N ASP A 405 -12.92 -1.70 19.23
CA ASP A 405 -13.95 -2.27 18.36
C ASP A 405 -14.39 -1.22 17.31
N TRP A 406 -14.89 -1.65 16.17
CA TRP A 406 -15.38 -0.75 15.14
C TRP A 406 -16.73 -1.28 14.66
N PRO A 407 -17.61 -0.43 14.10
CA PRO A 407 -18.78 -0.96 13.43
C PRO A 407 -18.33 -1.89 12.30
N ASP A 408 -19.27 -2.70 11.82
CA ASP A 408 -19.03 -3.72 10.81
C ASP A 408 -18.78 -3.15 9.40
N ASP A 409 -17.72 -2.34 9.29
CA ASP A 409 -17.21 -1.70 8.11
C ASP A 409 -15.71 -1.41 8.28
N ILE A 410 -14.88 -2.10 7.49
CA ILE A 410 -13.42 -2.00 7.58
C ILE A 410 -12.87 -0.60 7.21
N LYS A 411 -13.63 0.23 6.47
CA LYS A 411 -13.21 1.60 6.12
C LYS A 411 -13.41 2.58 7.25
N PHE A 412 -14.28 2.28 8.21
CA PHE A 412 -14.68 3.20 9.26
C PHE A 412 -13.51 3.83 10.02
N PRO A 413 -12.55 3.07 10.58
CA PRO A 413 -11.42 3.67 11.30
C PRO A 413 -10.56 4.56 10.41
N ASP A 414 -10.28 4.14 9.18
CA ASP A 414 -9.44 4.89 8.25
C ASP A 414 -10.09 6.21 7.83
N GLU A 415 -11.38 6.18 7.49
CA GLU A 415 -12.11 7.39 7.13
C GLU A 415 -12.27 8.30 8.35
N PHE A 416 -12.53 7.77 9.54
CA PHE A 416 -12.50 8.56 10.78
C PHE A 416 -11.16 9.28 10.94
N GLY A 417 -10.04 8.56 10.83
CA GLY A 417 -8.69 9.14 10.91
C GLY A 417 -8.46 10.22 9.85
N LYS A 418 -8.85 9.96 8.60
CA LYS A 418 -8.74 10.89 7.48
C LYS A 418 -9.48 12.20 7.75
N TYR A 419 -10.74 12.14 8.20
CA TYR A 419 -11.50 13.33 8.55
C TYR A 419 -10.90 14.06 9.76
N MET A 420 -10.56 13.35 10.84
CA MET A 420 -9.99 13.98 12.03
C MET A 420 -8.67 14.69 11.74
N ASN A 421 -7.81 14.09 10.90
CA ASN A 421 -6.53 14.67 10.52
C ASN A 421 -6.68 15.99 9.72
N MET A 422 -7.83 16.26 9.11
CA MET A 422 -8.11 17.58 8.50
C MET A 422 -8.04 18.72 9.51
N SER A 423 -8.42 18.44 10.76
CA SER A 423 -8.36 19.41 11.85
C SER A 423 -7.09 19.21 12.67
N LEU A 424 -6.90 18.00 13.21
CA LEU A 424 -5.84 17.72 14.19
C LEU A 424 -4.43 17.87 13.61
N GLN A 425 -4.24 17.52 12.33
CA GLN A 425 -2.92 17.55 11.69
C GLN A 425 -2.75 18.72 10.72
N ALA A 426 -3.78 19.04 9.94
CA ALA A 426 -3.73 20.13 8.96
C ALA A 426 -4.18 21.50 9.50
N GLY A 427 -4.73 21.58 10.71
CA GLY A 427 -5.16 22.83 11.35
C GLY A 427 -6.49 23.39 10.85
N GLY A 428 -7.30 22.58 10.16
CA GLY A 428 -8.65 22.94 9.71
C GLY A 428 -9.69 22.99 10.83
N SER A 429 -10.96 23.23 10.45
CA SER A 429 -12.09 23.25 11.37
C SER A 429 -12.49 21.82 11.79
N LEU A 430 -12.56 21.58 13.11
CA LEU A 430 -13.04 20.30 13.65
C LEU A 430 -14.52 20.07 13.36
N GLU A 431 -15.35 21.11 13.43
CA GLU A 431 -16.78 21.04 13.10
C GLU A 431 -17.02 20.56 11.65
N GLN A 432 -16.24 21.06 10.70
CA GLN A 432 -16.33 20.60 9.30
C GLN A 432 -15.85 19.17 9.14
N ALA A 433 -14.80 18.78 9.87
CA ALA A 433 -14.27 17.41 9.85
C ALA A 433 -15.27 16.40 10.40
N THR A 434 -15.90 16.69 11.55
CA THR A 434 -16.88 15.79 12.18
C THR A 434 -18.17 15.71 11.37
N ALA A 435 -18.67 16.83 10.84
CA ALA A 435 -19.85 16.83 9.96
C ALA A 435 -19.61 16.02 8.66
N GLY A 436 -18.45 16.21 8.02
CA GLY A 436 -18.10 15.44 6.82
C GLY A 436 -18.00 13.94 7.09
N PHE A 437 -17.50 13.54 8.26
CA PHE A 437 -17.46 12.13 8.66
C PHE A 437 -18.87 11.56 8.90
N GLU A 438 -19.78 12.29 9.53
CA GLU A 438 -21.18 11.86 9.71
C GLU A 438 -21.93 11.72 8.39
N ASP A 439 -21.70 12.63 7.44
CA ASP A 439 -22.26 12.58 6.09
C ASP A 439 -21.76 11.33 5.35
N TRP A 440 -20.45 11.07 5.41
CA TRP A 440 -19.84 9.86 4.84
C TRP A 440 -20.46 8.60 5.45
N TRP A 441 -20.56 8.52 6.78
CA TRP A 441 -21.12 7.35 7.45
C TRP A 441 -22.59 7.13 7.11
N SER A 442 -23.35 8.22 6.98
CA SER A 442 -24.76 8.16 6.56
C SER A 442 -24.91 7.66 5.13
N ALA A 443 -24.13 8.19 4.19
CA ALA A 443 -24.09 7.70 2.80
C ALA A 443 -23.67 6.22 2.72
N ARG A 444 -22.73 5.80 3.57
CA ARG A 444 -22.29 4.41 3.65
C ARG A 444 -23.39 3.47 4.14
N ARG A 445 -24.18 3.88 5.14
CA ARG A 445 -25.30 3.09 5.67
C ARG A 445 -26.46 2.94 4.69
N GLU A 446 -26.63 3.90 3.77
CA GLU A 446 -27.65 3.90 2.71
C GLU A 446 -27.23 3.14 1.44
N SER A 447 -25.98 2.64 1.39
CA SER A 447 -25.43 1.97 0.21
C SER A 447 -26.23 0.73 -0.21
N PRO A 448 -26.50 0.53 -1.51
CA PRO A 448 -27.16 -0.68 -2.03
C PRO A 448 -26.30 -1.95 -1.87
N LEU A 449 -25.02 -1.82 -1.50
CA LEU A 449 -24.09 -2.93 -1.32
C LEU A 449 -24.15 -3.55 0.08
N ARG A 450 -24.90 -2.95 1.01
CA ARG A 450 -24.96 -3.37 2.42
C ARG A 450 -25.67 -4.70 2.63
N ASP A 451 -26.73 -4.96 1.88
CA ASP A 451 -27.54 -6.17 2.05
C ASP A 451 -26.80 -7.44 1.57
N GLN A 452 -27.20 -8.61 2.06
CA GLN A 452 -26.71 -9.88 1.54
C GLN A 452 -27.32 -10.17 0.16
N HIS A 453 -26.46 -10.55 -0.79
CA HIS A 453 -26.86 -10.83 -2.17
C HIS A 453 -26.69 -12.31 -2.50
N PRO A 454 -27.58 -12.89 -3.34
CA PRO A 454 -27.49 -14.31 -3.70
C PRO A 454 -26.20 -14.61 -4.46
N PRO A 455 -25.57 -15.78 -4.24
CA PRO A 455 -24.31 -16.12 -4.88
C PRO A 455 -24.44 -16.27 -6.41
N ILE A 456 -23.37 -15.94 -7.13
CA ILE A 456 -23.30 -16.08 -8.58
C ILE A 456 -23.35 -17.56 -8.98
N ARG A 457 -24.15 -17.85 -10.02
CA ARG A 457 -24.20 -19.18 -10.64
C ARG A 457 -23.03 -19.37 -11.61
N TRP A 458 -21.84 -19.65 -11.08
CA TRP A 458 -20.59 -19.75 -11.86
C TRP A 458 -20.65 -20.71 -13.05
N GLY A 459 -21.35 -21.85 -12.93
CA GLY A 459 -21.51 -22.78 -14.06
C GLY A 459 -22.20 -22.16 -15.28
N LEU A 460 -23.21 -21.30 -15.05
CA LEU A 460 -23.87 -20.55 -16.12
C LEU A 460 -22.94 -19.49 -16.70
N VAL A 461 -22.25 -18.75 -15.84
CA VAL A 461 -21.31 -17.68 -16.24
C VAL A 461 -20.20 -18.25 -17.12
N LEU A 462 -19.55 -19.33 -16.69
CA LEU A 462 -18.48 -19.98 -17.44
C LEU A 462 -18.98 -20.49 -18.78
N LEU A 463 -20.17 -21.10 -18.82
CA LEU A 463 -20.80 -21.55 -20.06
C LEU A 463 -21.03 -20.38 -21.02
N VAL A 464 -21.55 -19.26 -20.53
CA VAL A 464 -21.77 -18.04 -21.32
C VAL A 464 -20.44 -17.45 -21.80
N MET A 465 -19.43 -17.35 -20.93
CA MET A 465 -18.10 -16.84 -21.30
C MET A 465 -17.45 -17.70 -22.39
N ILE A 466 -17.46 -19.02 -22.24
CA ILE A 466 -16.94 -19.95 -23.24
C ILE A 466 -17.73 -19.82 -24.55
N ALA A 467 -19.06 -19.75 -24.47
CA ALA A 467 -19.90 -19.56 -25.66
C ALA A 467 -19.58 -18.23 -26.37
N CYS A 468 -19.40 -17.13 -25.65
CA CYS A 468 -19.00 -15.84 -26.20
C CYS A 468 -17.61 -15.88 -26.85
N LEU A 469 -16.64 -16.54 -26.22
CA LEU A 469 -15.29 -16.73 -26.79
C LEU A 469 -15.34 -17.56 -28.08
N VAL A 470 -16.07 -18.67 -28.07
CA VAL A 470 -16.25 -19.54 -29.25
C VAL A 470 -16.99 -18.80 -30.36
N LEU A 471 -18.06 -18.06 -30.06
CA LEU A 471 -18.81 -17.27 -31.04
C LEU A 471 -17.96 -16.13 -31.60
N GLY A 472 -17.19 -15.43 -30.76
CA GLY A 472 -16.25 -14.39 -31.19
C GLY A 472 -15.18 -14.95 -32.13
N PHE A 473 -14.60 -16.09 -31.78
CA PHE A 473 -13.65 -16.80 -32.62
C PHE A 473 -14.27 -17.24 -33.96
N LEU A 474 -15.46 -17.84 -33.94
CA LEU A 474 -16.19 -18.22 -35.15
C LEU A 474 -16.55 -17.00 -36.01
N CYS A 475 -16.95 -15.89 -35.41
CA CYS A 475 -17.24 -14.64 -36.10
C CYS A 475 -15.99 -14.09 -36.79
N LEU A 476 -14.84 -14.09 -36.10
CA LEU A 476 -13.55 -13.70 -36.69
C LEU A 476 -13.17 -14.61 -37.86
N LEU A 477 -13.37 -15.93 -37.73
CA LEU A 477 -13.14 -16.88 -38.83
C LEU A 477 -14.08 -16.62 -40.02
N LEU A 478 -15.35 -16.28 -39.77
CA LEU A 478 -16.31 -15.95 -40.83
C LEU A 478 -15.97 -14.63 -41.52
N LEU A 479 -15.53 -13.62 -40.77
CA LEU A 479 -15.08 -12.33 -41.30
C LEU A 479 -13.76 -12.46 -42.10
N ALA A 480 -12.87 -13.35 -41.66
CA ALA A 480 -11.61 -13.66 -42.35
C ALA A 480 -11.81 -14.45 -43.66
N ARG A 481 -12.91 -15.22 -43.78
CA ARG A 481 -13.26 -16.05 -44.96
C ARG A 481 -13.69 -15.27 -46.21
N LYS A 482 -13.41 -13.97 -46.31
CA LYS A 482 -13.70 -13.16 -47.52
C LYS A 482 -12.92 -13.61 -48.75
N THR A 483 -11.84 -14.37 -48.60
CA THR A 483 -11.10 -15.02 -49.69
C THR A 483 -11.18 -16.54 -49.53
N ARG A 484 -11.28 -17.29 -50.65
CA ARG A 484 -11.21 -18.77 -50.62
C ARG A 484 -9.75 -19.18 -50.86
N PRO A 485 -8.98 -19.51 -49.81
CA PRO A 485 -7.58 -19.84 -49.98
C PRO A 485 -7.41 -21.15 -50.78
N GLY A 486 -6.42 -21.16 -51.67
CA GLY A 486 -5.95 -22.33 -52.40
C GLY A 486 -5.41 -23.43 -51.47
N ARG A 487 -5.09 -24.61 -52.03
CA ARG A 487 -4.66 -25.78 -51.22
C ARG A 487 -3.34 -25.54 -50.47
N SER A 488 -2.43 -24.75 -51.04
CA SER A 488 -1.17 -24.32 -50.39
C SER A 488 -1.43 -23.30 -49.28
N GLU A 489 -2.23 -22.27 -49.56
CA GLU A 489 -2.58 -21.20 -48.62
C GLU A 489 -3.30 -21.76 -47.38
N ARG A 490 -4.16 -22.78 -47.53
CA ARG A 490 -4.76 -23.49 -46.37
C ARG A 490 -3.77 -24.24 -45.51
N SER A 491 -2.69 -24.77 -46.11
CA SER A 491 -1.63 -25.45 -45.38
C SER A 491 -0.81 -24.42 -44.60
N GLU A 492 -0.44 -23.31 -45.24
CA GLU A 492 0.28 -22.20 -44.62
C GLU A 492 -0.52 -21.57 -43.48
N GLU A 493 -1.82 -21.34 -43.67
CA GLU A 493 -2.72 -20.81 -42.65
C GLU A 493 -2.81 -21.72 -41.41
N ARG A 494 -2.90 -23.04 -41.61
CA ARG A 494 -2.89 -24.02 -40.50
C ARG A 494 -1.59 -23.97 -39.71
N TRP A 495 -0.44 -23.92 -40.39
CA TRP A 495 0.85 -23.78 -39.73
C TRP A 495 0.98 -22.42 -39.02
N GLY A 496 0.45 -21.35 -39.60
CA GLY A 496 0.40 -20.03 -38.97
C GLY A 496 -0.38 -20.04 -37.65
N TYR A 497 -1.58 -20.65 -37.64
CA TYR A 497 -2.35 -20.80 -36.41
C TYR A 497 -1.67 -21.74 -35.40
N LEU A 498 -1.07 -22.84 -35.84
CA LEU A 498 -0.41 -23.80 -34.95
C LEU A 498 0.89 -23.24 -34.32
N LEU A 499 1.61 -22.39 -35.04
CA LEU A 499 2.78 -21.67 -34.50
C LEU A 499 2.37 -20.52 -33.58
N SER A 500 1.23 -19.88 -33.84
CA SER A 500 0.69 -18.80 -33.00
C SER A 500 -0.11 -19.31 -31.80
N SER A 501 -0.55 -20.58 -31.80
CA SER A 501 -1.46 -21.12 -30.79
C SER A 501 -0.88 -21.11 -29.37
N PRO A 502 0.42 -21.36 -29.10
CA PRO A 502 0.94 -21.24 -27.75
C PRO A 502 0.76 -19.83 -27.17
N TRP A 503 1.02 -18.79 -27.97
CA TRP A 503 0.80 -17.40 -27.55
C TRP A 503 -0.69 -17.10 -27.38
N LEU A 504 -1.54 -17.52 -28.33
CA LEU A 504 -2.99 -17.30 -28.25
C LEU A 504 -3.63 -18.00 -27.04
N ILE A 505 -3.21 -19.23 -26.74
CA ILE A 505 -3.67 -19.99 -25.58
C ILE A 505 -3.20 -19.31 -24.30
N GLY A 506 -1.92 -18.95 -24.21
CA GLY A 506 -1.37 -18.25 -23.06
C GLY A 506 -2.06 -16.90 -22.83
N PHE A 507 -2.22 -16.08 -23.87
CA PHE A 507 -2.97 -14.83 -23.83
C PHE A 507 -4.43 -15.05 -23.41
N SER A 508 -5.12 -16.04 -23.98
CA SER A 508 -6.54 -16.27 -23.68
C SER A 508 -6.74 -16.72 -22.23
N LEU A 509 -5.88 -17.62 -21.75
CA LEU A 509 -6.00 -18.22 -20.41
C LEU A 509 -5.51 -17.30 -19.31
N PHE A 510 -4.38 -16.63 -19.50
CA PHE A 510 -3.71 -15.85 -18.45
C PHE A 510 -3.94 -14.34 -18.55
N MET A 511 -4.50 -13.82 -19.66
CA MET A 511 -4.76 -12.38 -19.83
C MET A 511 -6.23 -12.09 -20.12
N LEU A 512 -6.79 -12.65 -21.19
CA LEU A 512 -8.17 -12.36 -21.59
C LEU A 512 -9.19 -12.92 -20.59
N PHE A 513 -9.00 -14.16 -20.13
CA PHE A 513 -9.92 -14.80 -19.19
C PHE A 513 -10.01 -14.05 -17.85
N PRO A 514 -8.90 -13.70 -17.14
CA PRO A 514 -8.97 -12.90 -15.92
C PRO A 514 -9.62 -11.53 -16.12
N VAL A 515 -9.38 -10.87 -17.27
CA VAL A 515 -10.06 -9.60 -17.60
C VAL A 515 -11.56 -9.79 -17.76
N LEU A 516 -12.00 -10.83 -18.47
CA LEU A 516 -13.43 -11.11 -18.59
C LEU A 516 -14.07 -11.54 -17.26
N LEU A 517 -13.33 -12.29 -16.44
CA LEU A 517 -13.76 -12.65 -15.10
C LEU A 517 -13.93 -11.41 -14.21
N SER A 518 -13.01 -10.44 -14.28
CA SER A 518 -13.15 -9.18 -13.53
C SER A 518 -14.37 -8.37 -13.97
N LEU A 519 -14.82 -8.49 -15.23
CA LEU A 519 -16.09 -7.87 -15.66
C LEU A 519 -17.29 -8.48 -14.97
N VAL A 520 -17.28 -9.80 -14.77
CA VAL A 520 -18.34 -10.48 -14.00
C VAL A 520 -18.26 -10.08 -12.53
N LEU A 521 -17.06 -10.02 -11.96
CA LEU A 521 -16.84 -9.58 -10.59
C LEU A 521 -17.22 -8.11 -10.37
N ALA A 522 -17.11 -7.26 -11.38
CA ALA A 522 -17.62 -5.88 -11.33
C ALA A 522 -19.14 -5.81 -11.07
N LEU A 523 -19.87 -6.91 -11.30
CA LEU A 523 -21.30 -7.06 -11.01
C LEU A 523 -21.58 -7.85 -9.73
N SER A 524 -20.55 -8.10 -8.91
CA SER A 524 -20.64 -8.85 -7.67
C SER A 524 -20.18 -8.03 -6.46
N ASN A 525 -20.72 -8.36 -5.28
CA ASN A 525 -20.14 -8.03 -4.00
C ASN A 525 -19.30 -9.22 -3.55
N TRP A 526 -18.02 -9.18 -3.90
CA TRP A 526 -17.04 -10.20 -3.52
C TRP A 526 -15.88 -9.53 -2.79
N ASN A 527 -15.49 -10.10 -1.65
CA ASN A 527 -14.48 -9.52 -0.77
C ASN A 527 -13.04 -9.97 -1.09
N GLY A 528 -12.88 -10.99 -1.93
CA GLY A 528 -11.57 -11.54 -2.24
C GLY A 528 -10.92 -12.32 -1.10
N ILE A 529 -11.64 -12.60 0.00
CA ILE A 529 -11.17 -13.47 1.09
C ILE A 529 -11.74 -14.87 0.90
N GLY A 530 -13.07 -14.95 0.73
CA GLY A 530 -13.73 -16.21 0.41
C GLY A 530 -13.47 -16.64 -1.04
N THR A 531 -13.66 -17.93 -1.31
CA THR A 531 -13.63 -18.49 -2.66
C THR A 531 -14.74 -17.88 -3.53
N LEU A 532 -14.61 -17.98 -4.86
CA LEU A 532 -15.49 -17.31 -5.82
C LEU A 532 -16.99 -17.64 -5.64
N ASP A 533 -17.34 -18.82 -5.14
CA ASP A 533 -18.71 -19.24 -4.85
C ASP A 533 -19.43 -18.36 -3.81
N THR A 534 -18.69 -17.65 -2.97
CA THR A 534 -19.23 -16.67 -2.01
C THR A 534 -19.58 -15.32 -2.64
N ALA A 535 -19.23 -15.08 -3.91
CA ALA A 535 -19.49 -13.81 -4.59
C ALA A 535 -21.00 -13.57 -4.79
N GLY A 536 -21.56 -12.59 -4.08
CA GLY A 536 -22.97 -12.19 -4.19
C GLY A 536 -23.22 -11.36 -5.45
N PHE A 537 -24.29 -11.62 -6.20
CA PHE A 537 -24.62 -10.88 -7.41
C PHE A 537 -25.37 -9.58 -7.10
N VAL A 538 -24.77 -8.42 -7.40
CA VAL A 538 -25.36 -7.09 -7.15
C VAL A 538 -25.83 -6.39 -8.43
N GLY A 539 -25.64 -6.99 -9.60
CA GLY A 539 -25.94 -6.36 -10.88
C GLY A 539 -25.15 -5.06 -11.04
N LEU A 540 -25.84 -3.94 -11.27
CA LEU A 540 -25.21 -2.62 -11.40
C LEU A 540 -24.99 -1.89 -10.05
N GLY A 541 -25.17 -2.58 -8.91
CA GLY A 541 -25.04 -2.00 -7.58
C GLY A 541 -23.70 -1.31 -7.34
N ASN A 542 -22.58 -1.90 -7.78
CA ASN A 542 -21.26 -1.28 -7.67
C ASN A 542 -21.19 0.05 -8.42
N PHE A 543 -21.68 0.11 -9.66
CA PHE A 543 -21.68 1.35 -10.45
C PHE A 543 -22.59 2.43 -9.85
N ALA A 544 -23.73 2.04 -9.27
CA ALA A 544 -24.60 2.97 -8.55
C ALA A 544 -23.95 3.52 -7.28
N HIS A 545 -23.23 2.68 -6.52
CA HIS A 545 -22.47 3.13 -5.36
C HIS A 545 -21.37 4.12 -5.77
N ILE A 546 -20.56 3.77 -6.79
CA ILE A 546 -19.48 4.64 -7.32
C ILE A 546 -20.00 6.03 -7.69
N LEU A 547 -21.12 6.09 -8.41
CA LEU A 547 -21.60 7.36 -8.98
C LEU A 547 -22.32 8.25 -7.97
N PHE A 548 -23.02 7.65 -7.00
CA PHE A 548 -23.94 8.39 -6.12
C PHE A 548 -23.52 8.46 -4.65
N HIS A 549 -22.63 7.58 -4.18
CA HIS A 549 -22.31 7.43 -2.75
C HIS A 549 -20.81 7.42 -2.45
N ASP A 550 -19.93 7.38 -3.45
CA ASP A 550 -18.47 7.41 -3.25
C ASP A 550 -17.84 8.74 -3.65
N GLU A 551 -17.51 9.57 -2.67
CA GLU A 551 -16.77 10.82 -2.89
C GLU A 551 -15.30 10.57 -3.27
N THR A 552 -14.68 9.52 -2.73
CA THR A 552 -13.28 9.16 -2.97
C THR A 552 -13.05 8.81 -4.44
N PHE A 553 -14.04 8.21 -5.12
CA PHE A 553 -14.04 8.04 -6.58
C PHE A 553 -13.86 9.38 -7.32
N TRP A 554 -14.67 10.38 -7.02
CA TRP A 554 -14.62 11.68 -7.71
C TRP A 554 -13.35 12.45 -7.39
N THR A 555 -12.88 12.38 -6.14
CA THR A 555 -11.63 13.02 -5.71
C THR A 555 -10.43 12.41 -6.42
N SER A 556 -10.30 11.09 -6.40
CA SER A 556 -9.19 10.40 -7.06
C SER A 556 -9.20 10.57 -8.59
N LEU A 557 -10.38 10.66 -9.20
CA LEU A 557 -10.53 11.00 -10.61
C LEU A 557 -10.05 12.42 -10.90
N LYS A 558 -10.46 13.43 -10.11
CA LYS A 558 -10.01 14.83 -10.27
C LYS A 558 -8.49 14.95 -10.16
N VAL A 559 -7.89 14.30 -9.15
CA VAL A 559 -6.44 14.25 -8.95
C VAL A 559 -5.74 13.70 -10.20
N THR A 560 -6.22 12.58 -10.71
CA THR A 560 -5.62 11.91 -11.88
C THR A 560 -5.80 12.73 -13.16
N VAL A 561 -6.98 13.30 -13.40
CA VAL A 561 -7.21 14.16 -14.57
C VAL A 561 -6.37 15.43 -14.49
N TYR A 562 -6.28 16.06 -13.32
CA TYR A 562 -5.44 17.24 -13.12
C TYR A 562 -3.97 16.93 -13.41
N TYR A 563 -3.48 15.80 -12.90
CA TYR A 563 -2.14 15.30 -13.20
C TYR A 563 -1.93 15.08 -14.71
N VAL A 564 -2.85 14.40 -15.40
CA VAL A 564 -2.75 14.11 -16.84
C VAL A 564 -2.68 15.40 -17.65
N ILE A 565 -3.55 16.38 -17.34
CA ILE A 565 -3.60 17.67 -18.05
C ILE A 565 -2.30 18.46 -17.87
N LEU A 566 -1.64 18.31 -16.72
CA LEU A 566 -0.39 19.00 -16.41
C LEU A 566 0.84 18.25 -16.97
N ALA A 567 1.00 16.98 -16.60
CA ALA A 567 2.19 16.18 -16.86
C ALA A 567 2.34 15.81 -18.33
N VAL A 568 1.25 15.47 -19.03
CA VAL A 568 1.35 15.02 -20.44
C VAL A 568 1.85 16.13 -21.36
N PRO A 569 1.24 17.33 -21.44
CA PRO A 569 1.70 18.36 -22.37
C PRO A 569 3.12 18.83 -22.06
N ILE A 570 3.43 19.07 -20.78
CA ILE A 570 4.76 19.52 -20.37
C ILE A 570 5.80 18.43 -20.67
N GLY A 571 5.49 17.17 -20.38
CA GLY A 571 6.35 16.03 -20.69
C GLY A 571 6.64 15.89 -22.18
N GLN A 572 5.64 16.09 -23.06
CA GLN A 572 5.84 16.08 -24.51
C GLN A 572 6.78 17.20 -24.96
N VAL A 573 6.60 18.42 -24.43
CA VAL A 573 7.46 19.57 -24.75
C VAL A 573 8.89 19.32 -24.29
N CYS A 574 9.08 18.90 -23.04
CA CYS A 574 10.40 18.58 -22.48
C CYS A 574 11.10 17.45 -23.26
N ALA A 575 10.38 16.39 -23.61
CA ALA A 575 10.91 15.28 -24.40
C ALA A 575 11.33 15.73 -25.81
N LEU A 576 10.51 16.54 -26.48
CA LEU A 576 10.81 17.06 -27.82
C LEU A 576 12.00 18.04 -27.77
N MET A 577 12.04 18.95 -26.81
CA MET A 577 13.16 19.86 -26.61
C MET A 577 14.47 19.10 -26.36
N GLY A 578 14.43 18.10 -25.46
CA GLY A 578 15.55 17.19 -25.22
C GLY A 578 15.98 16.48 -26.49
N ALA A 579 15.05 15.98 -27.29
CA ALA A 579 15.35 15.28 -28.54
C ALA A 579 16.00 16.21 -29.58
N VAL A 580 15.50 17.45 -29.73
CA VAL A 580 16.08 18.45 -30.63
C VAL A 580 17.49 18.82 -30.21
N LEU A 581 17.72 19.12 -28.92
CA LEU A 581 19.05 19.39 -28.37
C LEU A 581 20.00 18.21 -28.61
N LEU A 582 19.51 16.99 -28.38
CA LEU A 582 20.29 15.76 -28.48
C LEU A 582 20.43 15.19 -29.91
N SER A 583 19.81 15.84 -30.89
CA SER A 583 19.92 15.49 -32.31
C SER A 583 21.21 16.03 -32.96
N SER A 584 21.88 16.99 -32.33
CA SER A 584 23.12 17.59 -32.83
C SER A 584 24.27 16.57 -32.97
N ARG A 585 25.17 16.81 -33.93
CA ARG A 585 26.33 15.94 -34.24
C ARG A 585 27.59 16.30 -33.44
N LEU A 586 27.43 16.72 -32.19
CA LEU A 586 28.57 17.05 -31.32
C LEU A 586 29.27 15.78 -30.79
N PRO A 587 30.59 15.83 -30.53
CA PRO A 587 31.27 14.76 -29.81
C PRO A 587 30.74 14.64 -28.37
N GLY A 588 30.64 13.42 -27.82
CA GLY A 588 30.13 13.18 -26.45
C GLY A 588 28.61 13.02 -26.32
N MET A 589 27.85 13.16 -27.41
CA MET A 589 26.37 13.08 -27.36
C MET A 589 25.81 11.72 -26.94
N GLY A 590 26.59 10.64 -27.06
CA GLY A 590 26.20 9.34 -26.52
C GLY A 590 26.03 9.36 -25.00
N PHE A 591 26.93 10.06 -24.29
CA PHE A 591 26.85 10.23 -22.84
C PHE A 591 25.61 11.03 -22.44
N PHE A 592 25.34 12.17 -23.08
CA PHE A 592 24.16 12.98 -22.75
C PHE A 592 22.84 12.26 -23.02
N ARG A 593 22.75 11.46 -24.10
CA ARG A 593 21.57 10.62 -24.36
C ARG A 593 21.39 9.55 -23.29
N ALA A 594 22.49 8.90 -22.87
CA ALA A 594 22.46 7.91 -21.79
C ALA A 594 22.05 8.55 -20.46
N ALA A 595 22.64 9.70 -20.10
CA ALA A 595 22.33 10.43 -18.87
C ALA A 595 20.86 10.87 -18.82
N TRP A 596 20.31 11.34 -19.93
CA TRP A 596 18.89 11.74 -20.01
C TRP A 596 17.94 10.54 -20.00
N TYR A 597 18.35 9.41 -20.58
CA TYR A 597 17.55 8.18 -20.59
C TYR A 597 17.61 7.41 -19.26
N LEU A 598 18.70 7.57 -18.49
CA LEU A 598 18.98 6.84 -17.26
C LEU A 598 17.80 6.84 -16.26
N PRO A 599 17.13 7.97 -15.96
CA PRO A 599 16.02 7.98 -15.01
C PRO A 599 14.83 7.10 -15.44
N SER A 600 14.57 6.97 -16.74
CA SER A 600 13.48 6.13 -17.26
C SER A 600 13.72 4.63 -17.06
N VAL A 601 14.94 4.22 -16.69
CA VAL A 601 15.32 2.82 -16.46
C VAL A 601 15.44 2.50 -14.97
N LEU A 602 15.45 3.52 -14.10
CA LEU A 602 15.51 3.32 -12.66
C LEU A 602 14.22 2.69 -12.13
N ALA A 603 14.34 1.91 -11.05
CA ALA A 603 13.19 1.33 -10.37
C ALA A 603 12.29 2.45 -9.80
N GLY A 604 10.99 2.39 -10.10
CA GLY A 604 10.04 3.44 -9.71
C GLY A 604 10.00 3.70 -8.20
N VAL A 605 10.18 2.68 -7.36
CA VAL A 605 10.26 2.81 -5.90
C VAL A 605 11.46 3.67 -5.49
N GLY A 606 12.66 3.36 -6.00
CA GLY A 606 13.87 4.14 -5.69
C GLY A 606 13.78 5.59 -6.16
N VAL A 607 13.16 5.82 -7.32
CA VAL A 607 12.88 7.19 -7.82
C VAL A 607 11.94 7.92 -6.86
N SER A 608 10.88 7.25 -6.39
CA SER A 608 9.89 7.85 -5.48
C SER A 608 10.50 8.27 -4.15
N ILE A 609 11.33 7.42 -3.54
CA ILE A 609 12.04 7.70 -2.28
C ILE A 609 13.03 8.87 -2.47
N LEU A 610 13.79 8.88 -3.57
CA LEU A 610 14.70 9.98 -3.87
C LEU A 610 13.95 11.31 -3.96
N TRP A 611 12.84 11.34 -4.68
CA TRP A 611 12.05 12.57 -4.84
C TRP A 611 11.34 12.98 -3.55
N LEU A 612 10.97 12.03 -2.69
CA LEU A 612 10.48 12.35 -1.36
C LEU A 612 11.51 13.16 -0.57
N TRP A 613 12.80 12.77 -0.61
CA TRP A 613 13.88 13.56 0.00
C TRP A 613 14.08 14.92 -0.66
N VAL A 614 13.93 15.02 -1.98
CA VAL A 614 14.04 16.30 -2.71
C VAL A 614 12.93 17.28 -2.32
N PHE A 615 11.72 16.78 -2.09
CA PHE A 615 10.53 17.55 -1.71
C PHE A 615 10.37 17.80 -0.21
N ARG A 616 11.28 17.29 0.64
CA ARG A 616 11.26 17.63 2.08
C ARG A 616 11.38 19.13 2.29
N GLN A 617 10.91 19.60 3.45
CA GLN A 617 10.95 21.01 3.77
C GLN A 617 12.39 21.57 3.78
N ASP A 618 13.34 20.79 4.30
CA ASP A 618 14.79 21.00 4.27
C ASP A 618 15.48 20.34 3.03
N GLY A 619 14.67 19.87 2.09
CA GLY A 619 15.12 19.17 0.90
C GLY A 619 15.83 20.07 -0.11
N LEU A 620 16.46 19.43 -1.11
CA LEU A 620 17.23 20.11 -2.14
C LEU A 620 16.40 21.16 -2.89
N LEU A 621 15.15 20.85 -3.25
CA LEU A 621 14.33 21.76 -4.04
C LEU A 621 13.98 23.02 -3.25
N ASN A 622 13.58 22.87 -1.99
CA ASN A 622 13.24 24.01 -1.14
C ASN A 622 14.45 24.85 -0.80
N THR A 623 15.61 24.25 -0.55
CA THR A 623 16.89 24.95 -0.34
C THR A 623 17.27 25.84 -1.54
N LEU A 624 16.95 25.40 -2.76
CA LEU A 624 17.19 26.17 -3.98
C LEU A 624 16.14 27.27 -4.21
N LEU A 625 14.88 27.01 -3.83
CA LEU A 625 13.78 27.96 -4.00
C LEU A 625 13.76 29.07 -2.95
N GLU A 626 14.21 28.79 -1.73
CA GLU A 626 14.14 29.72 -0.60
C GLU A 626 14.81 31.08 -0.88
N PRO A 627 16.04 31.16 -1.43
CA PRO A 627 16.64 32.45 -1.77
C PRO A 627 15.89 33.21 -2.87
N MET A 628 15.27 32.49 -3.81
CA MET A 628 14.53 33.08 -4.93
C MET A 628 13.17 33.61 -4.49
N LEU A 629 12.45 32.86 -3.65
CA LEU A 629 11.14 33.22 -3.13
C LEU A 629 11.23 34.27 -2.03
N GLY A 630 12.31 34.26 -1.25
CA GLY A 630 12.61 35.28 -0.25
C GLY A 630 12.69 36.70 -0.84
N LEU A 631 13.08 36.85 -2.12
CA LEU A 631 13.08 38.14 -2.83
C LEU A 631 11.68 38.73 -3.01
N VAL A 632 10.65 37.89 -2.98
CA VAL A 632 9.23 38.26 -3.16
C VAL A 632 8.45 38.10 -1.84
N GLY A 633 9.15 37.82 -0.73
CA GLY A 633 8.53 37.60 0.59
C GLY A 633 7.71 36.31 0.68
N ALA A 634 7.96 35.34 -0.21
CA ALA A 634 7.30 34.03 -0.20
C ALA A 634 8.22 32.95 0.39
N SER A 635 7.63 31.91 0.97
CA SER A 635 8.34 30.72 1.44
C SER A 635 8.14 29.55 0.47
N PRO A 636 9.09 28.61 0.39
CA PRO A 636 8.90 27.36 -0.35
C PRO A 636 7.65 26.62 0.13
N PRO A 637 6.91 25.95 -0.78
CA PRO A 637 5.70 25.22 -0.41
C PRO A 637 6.04 23.95 0.38
N ASP A 638 5.12 23.56 1.25
CA ASP A 638 5.09 22.24 1.86
C ASP A 638 4.30 21.28 0.96
N TRP A 639 5.03 20.64 0.04
CA TRP A 639 4.51 19.94 -1.12
C TRP A 639 3.46 18.87 -0.81
N PHE A 640 3.57 18.19 0.33
CA PHE A 640 2.73 17.03 0.67
C PHE A 640 2.00 17.15 2.03
N ASN A 641 2.02 18.32 2.68
CA ASN A 641 1.20 18.57 3.89
C ASN A 641 0.22 19.74 3.67
N LYS A 642 0.44 20.88 4.36
CA LYS A 642 -0.46 22.03 4.42
C LYS A 642 -0.76 22.62 3.04
N ASP A 643 0.21 22.56 2.12
CA ASP A 643 0.06 23.12 0.78
C ASP A 643 -0.21 22.03 -0.28
N ALA A 644 -0.42 20.77 0.14
CA ALA A 644 -0.64 19.62 -0.75
C ALA A 644 -1.82 19.81 -1.70
N ALA A 645 -2.87 20.51 -1.26
CA ALA A 645 -4.03 20.82 -2.09
C ALA A 645 -3.66 21.62 -3.35
N THR A 646 -2.60 22.43 -3.29
CA THR A 646 -2.13 23.23 -4.42
C THR A 646 -0.93 22.57 -5.12
N TRP A 647 0.01 22.01 -4.35
CA TRP A 647 1.32 21.60 -4.88
C TRP A 647 1.55 20.10 -4.94
N GLY A 648 0.70 19.27 -4.33
CA GLY A 648 0.86 17.82 -4.31
C GLY A 648 0.89 17.22 -5.72
N VAL A 649 -0.16 17.46 -6.52
CA VAL A 649 -0.21 16.97 -7.91
C VAL A 649 0.88 17.59 -8.81
N PRO A 650 1.17 18.91 -8.73
CA PRO A 650 2.33 19.49 -9.40
C PRO A 650 3.67 18.85 -9.03
N ALA A 651 3.88 18.42 -7.79
CA ALA A 651 5.10 17.73 -7.38
C ALA A 651 5.28 16.40 -8.14
N PHE A 652 4.22 15.60 -8.26
CA PHE A 652 4.22 14.38 -9.09
C PHE A 652 4.48 14.70 -10.56
N ALA A 653 3.89 15.78 -11.09
CA ALA A 653 4.14 16.20 -12.47
C ALA A 653 5.60 16.61 -12.67
N LEU A 654 6.18 17.39 -11.76
CA LEU A 654 7.59 17.79 -11.79
C LEU A 654 8.53 16.58 -11.78
N MET A 655 8.30 15.63 -10.88
CA MET A 655 9.04 14.38 -10.83
C MET A 655 8.94 13.61 -12.15
N SER A 656 7.74 13.54 -12.76
CA SER A 656 7.53 12.83 -14.02
C SER A 656 8.36 13.41 -15.18
N LEU A 657 8.69 14.71 -15.14
CA LEU A 657 9.54 15.37 -16.15
C LEU A 657 10.96 14.80 -16.18
N TRP A 658 11.45 14.29 -15.05
CA TRP A 658 12.76 13.64 -14.98
C TRP A 658 12.77 12.29 -15.70
N MET A 659 11.60 11.66 -15.88
CA MET A 659 11.45 10.35 -16.52
C MET A 659 11.12 10.40 -18.02
N VAL A 660 11.10 11.58 -18.65
CA VAL A 660 10.70 11.74 -20.08
C VAL A 660 11.74 11.22 -21.09
N GLY A 661 12.82 10.61 -20.63
CA GLY A 661 13.92 10.14 -21.47
C GLY A 661 13.52 9.09 -22.50
N ALA A 662 12.61 8.18 -22.17
CA ALA A 662 12.06 7.22 -23.13
C ALA A 662 11.32 7.92 -24.29
N SER A 663 10.42 8.87 -23.97
CA SER A 663 9.71 9.67 -24.98
C SER A 663 10.67 10.53 -25.82
N MET A 664 11.72 11.08 -25.20
CA MET A 664 12.79 11.81 -25.88
C MET A 664 13.51 10.92 -26.90
N MET A 665 13.84 9.68 -26.54
CA MET A 665 14.49 8.73 -27.47
C MET A 665 13.60 8.38 -28.66
N ILE A 666 12.29 8.25 -28.44
CA ILE A 666 11.30 8.05 -29.51
C ILE A 666 11.25 9.27 -30.44
N TYR A 667 11.20 10.49 -29.88
CA TYR A 667 11.27 11.71 -30.68
C TYR A 667 12.58 11.85 -31.45
N LEU A 668 13.71 11.51 -30.84
CA LEU A 668 15.02 11.53 -31.48
C LEU A 668 15.09 10.55 -32.66
N ALA A 669 14.49 9.37 -32.54
CA ALA A 669 14.35 8.43 -33.64
C ALA A 669 13.49 9.01 -34.77
N GLY A 670 12.36 9.64 -34.43
CA GLY A 670 11.50 10.34 -35.39
C GLY A 670 12.22 11.47 -36.12
N LEU A 671 12.97 12.30 -35.41
CA LEU A 671 13.75 13.41 -35.97
C LEU A 671 14.78 12.93 -37.00
N ARG A 672 15.41 11.77 -36.76
CA ARG A 672 16.36 11.16 -37.69
C ARG A 672 15.70 10.58 -38.95
N GLY A 673 14.40 10.31 -38.89
CA GLY A 673 13.62 9.83 -40.04
C GLY A 673 13.27 10.94 -41.03
N ILE A 674 13.36 12.22 -40.64
CA ILE A 674 12.98 13.34 -41.51
C ILE A 674 14.03 13.50 -42.63
N PRO A 675 13.65 13.46 -43.92
CA PRO A 675 14.60 13.63 -45.02
C PRO A 675 15.34 14.97 -44.96
N THR A 676 16.66 14.93 -45.05
CA THR A 676 17.51 16.14 -45.04
C THR A 676 17.17 17.10 -46.18
N SER A 677 16.70 16.57 -47.32
CA SER A 677 16.31 17.35 -48.50
C SER A 677 15.24 18.40 -48.22
N LEU A 678 14.33 18.16 -47.27
CA LEU A 678 13.30 19.13 -46.89
C LEU A 678 13.92 20.36 -46.21
N TYR A 679 14.94 20.16 -45.37
CA TYR A 679 15.66 21.25 -44.71
C TYR A 679 16.56 22.03 -45.69
N GLU A 680 17.20 21.33 -46.63
CA GLU A 680 18.00 21.94 -47.70
C GLU A 680 17.13 22.84 -48.59
N ALA A 681 15.99 22.34 -49.08
CA ALA A 681 15.03 23.12 -49.86
C ALA A 681 14.56 24.37 -49.10
N ALA A 682 14.20 24.23 -47.83
CA ALA A 682 13.76 25.35 -47.00
C ALA A 682 14.88 26.39 -46.75
N SER A 683 16.14 25.95 -46.67
CA SER A 683 17.28 26.86 -46.53
C SER A 683 17.55 27.67 -47.79
N ILE A 684 17.31 27.08 -48.98
CA ILE A 684 17.36 27.77 -50.28
C ILE A 684 16.29 28.87 -50.32
N ASP A 685 15.09 28.60 -49.78
CA ASP A 685 13.99 29.55 -49.61
C ASP A 685 14.19 30.56 -48.45
N ARG A 686 15.39 30.60 -47.85
CA ARG A 686 15.75 31.47 -46.70
C ARG A 686 14.83 31.30 -45.48
N ALA A 687 14.24 30.14 -45.28
CA ALA A 687 13.51 29.83 -44.06
C ALA A 687 14.50 29.63 -42.90
N GLY A 688 14.41 30.49 -41.86
CA GLY A 688 15.24 30.36 -40.66
C GLY A 688 14.87 29.15 -39.76
N PRO A 689 15.69 28.81 -38.76
CA PRO A 689 15.53 27.60 -37.94
C PRO A 689 14.17 27.48 -37.23
N ILE A 690 13.63 28.59 -36.72
CA ILE A 690 12.30 28.63 -36.08
C ILE A 690 11.21 28.28 -37.10
N ARG A 691 11.30 28.83 -38.31
CA ARG A 691 10.31 28.56 -39.37
C ARG A 691 10.40 27.12 -39.84
N GLN A 692 11.62 26.57 -39.99
CA GLN A 692 11.82 25.15 -40.32
C GLN A 692 11.27 24.23 -39.22
N PHE A 693 11.48 24.56 -37.94
CA PHE A 693 10.96 23.77 -36.82
C PHE A 693 9.43 23.66 -36.82
N PHE A 694 8.72 24.80 -36.92
CA PHE A 694 7.25 24.80 -36.88
C PHE A 694 6.60 24.33 -38.19
N ARG A 695 7.26 24.50 -39.34
CA ARG A 695 6.67 24.18 -40.66
C ARG A 695 7.10 22.84 -41.25
N ILE A 696 8.21 22.26 -40.80
CA ILE A 696 8.75 20.99 -41.30
C ILE A 696 8.84 20.00 -40.15
N THR A 697 9.59 20.31 -39.08
CA THR A 697 9.88 19.35 -38.02
C THR A 697 8.63 18.90 -37.27
N ILE A 698 7.83 19.83 -36.73
CA ILE A 698 6.61 19.49 -35.97
C ILE A 698 5.61 18.70 -36.84
N PRO A 699 5.25 19.14 -38.07
CA PRO A 699 4.33 18.38 -38.91
C PRO A 699 4.81 16.96 -39.24
N MET A 700 6.10 16.80 -39.55
CA MET A 700 6.69 15.49 -39.86
C MET A 700 6.78 14.57 -38.64
N LEU A 701 6.89 15.15 -37.44
CA LEU A 701 6.82 14.39 -36.19
C LEU A 701 5.40 14.04 -35.77
N GLY A 702 4.36 14.52 -36.46
CA GLY A 702 2.95 14.30 -36.11
C GLY A 702 2.59 12.87 -35.69
N PRO A 703 2.97 11.82 -36.46
CA PRO A 703 2.67 10.43 -36.10
C PRO A 703 3.38 9.98 -34.81
N VAL A 704 4.60 10.45 -34.60
CA VAL A 704 5.42 10.16 -33.42
C VAL A 704 4.87 10.91 -32.19
N MET A 705 4.45 12.17 -32.37
CA MET A 705 3.79 12.97 -31.33
C MET A 705 2.47 12.34 -30.90
N LEU A 706 1.67 11.85 -31.86
CA LEU A 706 0.42 11.14 -31.56
C LEU A 706 0.68 9.87 -30.75
N PHE A 707 1.64 9.04 -31.19
CA PHE A 707 2.00 7.82 -30.49
C PHE A 707 2.49 8.10 -29.07
N ASN A 708 3.46 9.00 -28.91
CA ASN A 708 3.97 9.41 -27.60
C ASN A 708 2.86 10.02 -26.73
N GLY A 709 1.98 10.84 -27.31
CA GLY A 709 0.85 11.45 -26.60
C GLY A 709 -0.13 10.40 -26.07
N ILE A 710 -0.53 9.44 -26.90
CA ILE A 710 -1.43 8.34 -26.49
C ILE A 710 -0.76 7.51 -25.37
N MET A 711 0.50 7.12 -25.55
CA MET A 711 1.23 6.34 -24.55
C MET A 711 1.39 7.10 -23.23
N SER A 712 1.69 8.40 -23.27
CA SER A 712 1.80 9.24 -22.08
C SER A 712 0.44 9.45 -21.40
N ILE A 713 -0.66 9.58 -22.15
CA ILE A 713 -2.01 9.65 -21.57
C ILE A 713 -2.31 8.35 -20.83
N ILE A 714 -2.18 7.20 -21.50
CA ILE A 714 -2.44 5.89 -20.89
C ILE A 714 -1.59 5.70 -19.63
N GLY A 715 -0.28 5.95 -19.71
CA GLY A 715 0.63 5.83 -18.58
C GLY A 715 0.32 6.80 -17.43
N SER A 716 -0.12 8.02 -17.72
CA SER A 716 -0.45 9.02 -16.69
C SER A 716 -1.74 8.68 -15.93
N PHE A 717 -2.70 8.01 -16.57
CA PHE A 717 -3.87 7.44 -15.89
C PHE A 717 -3.53 6.20 -15.04
N GLN A 718 -2.37 5.59 -15.27
CA GLN A 718 -1.92 4.37 -14.59
C GLN A 718 -0.86 4.63 -13.49
N VAL A 719 -0.70 5.88 -13.04
CA VAL A 719 0.21 6.21 -11.94
C VAL A 719 -0.26 5.53 -10.66
N PHE A 720 0.59 4.64 -10.14
CA PHE A 720 0.35 3.88 -8.91
C PHE A 720 1.56 3.93 -7.99
N THR A 721 2.70 3.38 -8.44
CA THR A 721 3.88 3.19 -7.59
C THR A 721 4.33 4.47 -6.91
N GLN A 722 4.35 5.58 -7.63
CA GLN A 722 4.81 6.84 -7.07
C GLN A 722 3.82 7.39 -6.04
N ALA A 723 2.52 7.31 -6.32
CA ALA A 723 1.48 7.74 -5.39
C ALA A 723 1.49 6.90 -4.10
N PHE A 724 1.59 5.57 -4.26
CA PHE A 724 1.65 4.60 -3.17
C PHE A 724 2.87 4.87 -2.27
N ILE A 725 4.07 5.00 -2.85
CA ILE A 725 5.32 5.14 -2.07
C ILE A 725 5.49 6.54 -1.47
N MET A 726 5.14 7.61 -2.20
CA MET A 726 5.42 8.98 -1.73
C MET A 726 4.41 9.48 -0.71
N THR A 727 3.14 9.07 -0.82
CA THR A 727 2.05 9.71 -0.07
C THR A 727 0.99 8.74 0.46
N GLY A 728 0.86 7.54 -0.12
CA GLY A 728 -0.27 6.66 0.17
C GLY A 728 -1.65 7.25 -0.17
N GLY A 729 -1.69 8.39 -0.88
CA GLY A 729 -2.92 9.14 -1.17
C GLY A 729 -3.23 10.26 -0.17
N GLU A 730 -2.45 10.40 0.89
CA GLU A 730 -2.64 11.43 1.93
C GLU A 730 -1.98 12.78 1.56
N PRO A 731 -2.40 13.88 2.21
CA PRO A 731 -3.52 14.02 3.14
C PRO A 731 -4.88 14.13 2.42
N ARG A 732 -5.94 13.53 2.98
CA ARG A 732 -7.35 13.69 2.54
C ARG A 732 -7.56 13.42 1.05
N ASP A 733 -6.96 12.36 0.54
CA ASP A 733 -7.05 11.95 -0.86
C ASP A 733 -6.54 12.98 -1.88
N LEU A 734 -5.88 14.06 -1.44
CA LEU A 734 -5.39 15.14 -2.33
C LEU A 734 -4.33 14.65 -3.31
N THR A 735 -3.72 13.51 -3.00
CA THR A 735 -2.72 12.82 -3.83
C THR A 735 -3.15 11.38 -4.16
N ARG A 736 -4.41 11.00 -3.86
CA ARG A 736 -4.91 9.65 -4.13
C ARG A 736 -5.23 9.49 -5.62
N PHE A 737 -4.28 8.96 -6.37
CA PHE A 737 -4.48 8.64 -7.78
C PHE A 737 -5.51 7.52 -7.96
N TYR A 738 -6.19 7.50 -9.12
CA TYR A 738 -7.29 6.58 -9.38
C TYR A 738 -6.89 5.11 -9.22
N VAL A 739 -5.71 4.72 -9.72
CA VAL A 739 -5.23 3.33 -9.58
C VAL A 739 -4.85 3.00 -8.14
N LEU A 740 -4.36 3.98 -7.37
CA LEU A 740 -4.15 3.81 -5.94
C LEU A 740 -5.48 3.54 -5.22
N ASN A 741 -6.54 4.29 -5.55
CA ASN A 741 -7.87 4.02 -5.02
C ASN A 741 -8.33 2.59 -5.36
N ILE A 742 -8.20 2.12 -6.61
CA ILE A 742 -8.54 0.72 -6.97
C ILE A 742 -7.81 -0.28 -6.05
N TYR A 743 -6.52 -0.05 -5.81
CA TYR A 743 -5.70 -0.90 -4.95
C TYR A 743 -6.23 -0.92 -3.52
N ASN A 744 -6.48 0.25 -2.91
CA ASN A 744 -7.00 0.34 -1.55
C ASN A 744 -8.36 -0.37 -1.43
N GLN A 745 -9.26 -0.16 -2.39
CA GLN A 745 -10.56 -0.84 -2.41
C GLN A 745 -10.43 -2.37 -2.50
N ALA A 746 -9.46 -2.88 -3.27
CA ALA A 746 -9.27 -4.31 -3.45
C ALA A 746 -8.64 -5.01 -2.24
N PHE A 747 -7.57 -4.42 -1.69
CA PHE A 747 -6.66 -5.11 -0.77
C PHE A 747 -6.69 -4.58 0.67
N ASP A 748 -7.01 -3.29 0.86
CA ASP A 748 -7.13 -2.72 2.21
C ASP A 748 -8.55 -2.88 2.72
N TYR A 749 -9.55 -2.63 1.86
CA TYR A 749 -10.96 -2.63 2.23
C TYR A 749 -11.74 -3.88 1.84
N TYR A 750 -11.08 -4.87 1.22
CA TYR A 750 -11.69 -6.14 0.82
C TYR A 750 -12.99 -5.95 0.00
N GLU A 751 -13.02 -5.01 -0.94
CA GLU A 751 -14.13 -4.77 -1.87
C GLU A 751 -13.70 -5.12 -3.31
N MET A 752 -13.29 -6.36 -3.54
CA MET A 752 -12.72 -6.83 -4.82
C MET A 752 -13.68 -6.68 -6.01
N GLY A 753 -14.98 -6.91 -5.80
CA GLY A 753 -16.01 -6.67 -6.81
C GLY A 753 -16.18 -5.18 -7.15
N TYR A 754 -16.14 -4.32 -6.13
CA TYR A 754 -16.17 -2.86 -6.29
C TYR A 754 -14.93 -2.33 -7.03
N ALA A 755 -13.74 -2.78 -6.63
CA ALA A 755 -12.47 -2.45 -7.28
C ALA A 755 -12.45 -2.89 -8.75
N SER A 756 -13.04 -4.06 -9.06
CA SER A 756 -13.22 -4.51 -10.44
C SER A 756 -14.10 -3.55 -11.26
N ALA A 757 -15.18 -3.02 -10.68
CA ALA A 757 -16.02 -2.02 -11.33
C ALA A 757 -15.27 -0.71 -11.59
N LEU A 758 -14.48 -0.22 -10.62
CA LEU A 758 -13.62 0.95 -10.80
C LEU A 758 -12.61 0.77 -11.94
N ALA A 759 -12.00 -0.42 -12.05
CA ALA A 759 -11.05 -0.73 -13.12
C ALA A 759 -11.70 -0.71 -14.52
N TRP A 760 -12.95 -1.20 -14.64
CA TRP A 760 -13.70 -1.14 -15.89
C TRP A 760 -14.11 0.29 -16.27
N ILE A 761 -14.46 1.14 -15.30
CA ILE A 761 -14.70 2.57 -15.55
C ILE A 761 -13.42 3.24 -16.08
N LEU A 762 -12.26 2.96 -15.48
CA LEU A 762 -10.98 3.48 -15.95
C LEU A 762 -10.68 3.04 -17.38
N LEU A 763 -10.86 1.75 -17.69
CA LEU A 763 -10.67 1.22 -19.04
C LEU A 763 -11.53 1.96 -20.05
N VAL A 764 -12.83 2.11 -19.78
CA VAL A 764 -13.77 2.82 -20.67
C VAL A 764 -13.36 4.28 -20.84
N MET A 765 -12.96 4.95 -19.76
CA MET A 765 -12.52 6.34 -19.79
C MET A 765 -11.27 6.54 -20.65
N VAL A 766 -10.22 5.73 -20.42
CA VAL A 766 -8.97 5.78 -21.19
C VAL A 766 -9.21 5.41 -22.65
N LEU A 767 -10.09 4.44 -22.93
CA LEU A 767 -10.47 4.06 -24.29
C LEU A 767 -11.20 5.20 -25.01
N LEU A 768 -12.20 5.81 -24.37
CA LEU A 768 -12.93 6.96 -24.93
C LEU A 768 -12.00 8.14 -25.21
N LEU A 769 -11.09 8.45 -24.29
CA LEU A 769 -10.11 9.51 -24.47
C LEU A 769 -9.14 9.19 -25.61
N THR A 770 -8.66 7.95 -25.70
CA THR A 770 -7.77 7.50 -26.78
C THR A 770 -8.48 7.59 -28.13
N MET A 771 -9.73 7.14 -28.22
CA MET A 771 -10.55 7.27 -29.43
C MET A 771 -10.78 8.73 -29.82
N LEU A 772 -10.99 9.62 -28.84
CA LEU A 772 -11.13 11.05 -29.07
C LEU A 772 -9.85 11.65 -29.66
N VAL A 773 -8.69 11.31 -29.09
CA VAL A 773 -7.37 11.74 -29.57
C VAL A 773 -7.09 11.21 -30.97
N MET A 774 -7.36 9.92 -31.22
CA MET A 774 -7.21 9.31 -32.55
C MET A 774 -8.14 9.92 -33.59
N LYS A 775 -9.39 10.24 -33.22
CA LYS A 775 -10.33 10.91 -34.13
C LYS A 775 -9.86 12.33 -34.47
N GLY A 776 -9.33 13.05 -33.48
CA GLY A 776 -8.76 14.39 -33.65
C GLY A 776 -7.48 14.42 -34.49
N SER A 777 -6.68 13.35 -34.47
CA SER A 777 -5.38 13.28 -35.15
C SER A 777 -5.47 13.45 -36.67
N SER A 778 -6.59 13.05 -37.27
CA SER A 778 -6.88 13.23 -38.70
C SER A 778 -6.77 14.68 -39.20
N LYS A 779 -6.84 15.67 -38.29
CA LYS A 779 -6.71 17.10 -38.62
C LYS A 779 -5.28 17.65 -38.50
N PHE A 780 -4.38 16.99 -37.76
CA PHE A 780 -3.08 17.55 -37.38
C PHE A 780 -1.88 16.65 -37.68
N VAL A 781 -2.09 15.37 -38.00
CA VAL A 781 -1.02 14.41 -38.28
C VAL A 781 -0.80 14.27 -39.79
N TYR A 782 0.43 14.54 -40.22
CA TYR A 782 0.87 14.31 -41.59
C TYR A 782 1.44 12.90 -41.72
N TYR A 783 0.87 12.09 -42.61
CA TYR A 783 1.40 10.77 -42.97
C TYR A 783 2.00 10.86 -44.37
N GLU A 784 3.30 10.56 -44.48
CA GLU A 784 4.10 10.69 -45.72
C GLU A 784 3.63 9.79 -46.88
N GLY A 785 2.62 8.92 -46.67
CA GLY A 785 2.10 7.99 -47.68
C GLY A 785 0.57 7.90 -47.81
N LEU A 786 -0.21 8.82 -47.22
CA LEU A 786 -1.69 8.77 -47.25
C LEU A 786 -2.37 9.97 -47.94
N ARG A 787 -1.61 10.84 -48.62
CA ARG A 787 -2.16 11.85 -49.52
C ARG A 787 -1.34 12.00 -50.79
#